data_AF-A0A1J3K6U8-F1
#
_entry.id   AF-A0A1J3K6U8-F1
#
_cell.length_a   1.000
_cell.length_b   1.000
_cell.length_c   1.000
_cell.angle_alpha   90.00
_cell.angle_beta   90.00
_cell.angle_gamma   90.00
#
_symmetry.space_group_name_H-M   'P 1'
#
loop_
_entity.id
_entity.type
_entity.pdbx_description
1 polymer ?
#
loop_
_entity_poly.entity_id
_entity_poly.type
_entity_poly.pdbx_seq_one_letter_code
_entity_poly.pdbx_strand_id
1 'polypeptide(L)'
;GISVEGMRAAEIFSRTSRLDNFPPNVVLELLKLANRFCCDELKSACDSHLACLVNNVDEAMLLIEYGLEEAAYLLVAACLQVFLRELPSSMHNPNVIKIFCSVEGRERLASLGHASFALYFFLSQIAMEDDMKSNTTVMLLERLVECAVENWEKQLAYHQLGVVMLERKEYKDAQRWFNAAVEAGHLYSLVGVARSKFKRDHRYSAYKIINSLISDHTATGWMHQERSLYCSGKEKLLDLDTATELDPTLTFPYKFRAVALVEENQFGAAISELNKILGFKASPDCLEMRAWISIGKEDYEGALKDIRALLTLEPNFMMFNWKIHADHMVELLRPLAHQRSQADCWMQLFDHWSSVDDIGSLAVVHDMLANDPGNSLLRFRQSLLLLRLNCQKAAMRSLRLARNHSKLKHERLVYEGWILYDTGHREEALAKAEESISQQRSFEAFFLKAYALADSTLDPKSSDYVIQLLEEALRCPSDALRKGQALNNLGSVYVDCDKLDLAADCYTNALNIKHTRAHQGLARVYHLKNQRKAAYDEMTKLIEKAQNNASAYEKRSEYCDREMAQSDLSLATQLDPLRTYPYRYRAAVLMDDHKEHEAIDELSKVISFKPDLQLLHLRAAFYDSMGEGASAVKDCEAALCIDPGHADTLDLYHKAREPNATDQK
;
A
#
# COMPACT_ATOMS: atom_id res chain seq x y z
N GLY A 1 8.43 -12.97 52.06
CA GLY A 1 9.65 -12.69 52.85
C GLY A 1 10.84 -12.94 51.95
N ILE A 2 11.96 -12.24 52.17
CA ILE A 2 13.14 -12.40 51.32
C ILE A 2 13.89 -13.69 51.69
N SER A 3 14.31 -14.46 50.70
CA SER A 3 15.12 -15.66 50.91
C SER A 3 16.54 -15.32 51.34
N VAL A 4 17.29 -16.32 51.83
CA VAL A 4 18.72 -16.18 52.14
C VAL A 4 19.51 -15.77 50.89
N GLU A 5 19.13 -16.32 49.73
CA GLU A 5 19.72 -15.97 48.44
C GLU A 5 19.37 -14.54 48.01
N GLY A 6 18.13 -14.10 48.22
CA GLY A 6 17.71 -12.71 48.00
C GLY A 6 18.48 -11.71 48.86
N MET A 7 18.69 -12.00 50.14
CA MET A 7 19.51 -11.13 51.01
C MET A 7 20.97 -11.06 50.55
N ARG A 8 21.54 -12.18 50.11
CA ARG A 8 22.89 -12.22 49.56
C ARG A 8 22.98 -11.43 48.25
N ALA A 9 21.95 -11.49 47.42
CA ALA A 9 21.88 -10.74 46.18
C ALA A 9 21.78 -9.22 46.44
N ALA A 10 21.01 -8.78 47.44
CA ALA A 10 20.95 -7.39 47.86
C ALA A 10 22.31 -6.88 48.39
N GLU A 11 23.01 -7.69 49.18
CA GLU A 11 24.37 -7.36 49.67
C GLU A 11 25.35 -7.21 48.50
N ILE A 12 25.33 -8.13 47.54
CA ILE A 12 26.22 -8.09 46.37
C ILE A 12 25.89 -6.87 45.49
N PHE A 13 24.61 -6.60 45.25
CA PHE A 13 24.18 -5.41 44.50
C PHE A 13 24.68 -4.12 45.17
N SER A 14 24.57 -4.00 46.50
CA SER A 14 25.04 -2.80 47.22
C SER A 14 26.54 -2.49 47.03
N ARG A 15 27.35 -3.51 46.69
CA ARG A 15 28.80 -3.37 46.45
C ARG A 15 29.18 -3.21 44.99
N THR A 16 28.38 -3.74 44.07
CA THR A 16 28.77 -3.93 42.67
C THR A 16 27.83 -3.30 41.65
N SER A 17 26.61 -2.95 42.06
CA SER A 17 25.52 -2.47 41.21
C SER A 17 25.19 -3.40 40.04
N ARG A 18 25.46 -4.71 40.18
CA ARG A 18 25.20 -5.74 39.14
C ARG A 18 24.30 -6.86 39.64
N LEU A 19 23.46 -7.37 38.74
CA LEU A 19 22.50 -8.45 39.02
C LEU A 19 22.67 -9.68 38.10
N ASP A 20 23.65 -9.66 37.17
CA ASP A 20 23.79 -10.62 36.07
C ASP A 20 23.96 -12.09 36.48
N ASN A 21 24.35 -12.34 37.74
CA ASN A 21 24.67 -13.67 38.24
C ASN A 21 23.52 -14.32 39.03
N PHE A 22 22.36 -13.66 39.15
CA PHE A 22 21.23 -14.16 39.95
C PHE A 22 20.11 -14.70 39.07
N PRO A 23 19.45 -15.80 39.49
CA PRO A 23 18.33 -16.33 38.74
C PRO A 23 17.08 -15.42 38.85
N PRO A 24 16.15 -15.47 37.87
CA PRO A 24 15.07 -14.49 37.75
C PRO A 24 14.14 -14.44 38.98
N ASN A 25 13.92 -15.58 39.63
CA ASN A 25 13.15 -15.68 40.88
C ASN A 25 13.76 -14.86 42.03
N VAL A 26 15.09 -14.85 42.14
CA VAL A 26 15.82 -14.06 43.16
C VAL A 26 15.75 -12.56 42.81
N VAL A 27 15.85 -12.21 41.53
CA VAL A 27 15.71 -10.81 41.07
C VAL A 27 14.28 -10.30 41.28
N LEU A 28 13.27 -11.14 41.11
CA LEU A 28 11.87 -10.81 41.44
C LEU A 28 11.69 -10.56 42.94
N GLU A 29 12.32 -11.35 43.82
CA GLU A 29 12.30 -11.07 45.27
C GLU A 29 12.95 -9.73 45.61
N LEU A 30 14.06 -9.38 44.92
CA LEU A 30 14.71 -8.09 45.06
C LEU A 30 13.86 -6.93 44.56
N LEU A 31 13.14 -7.11 43.45
CA LEU A 31 12.20 -6.11 42.93
C LEU A 31 11.09 -5.82 43.96
N LYS A 32 10.51 -6.87 44.55
CA LYS A 32 9.51 -6.76 45.63
C LYS A 32 10.06 -6.02 46.84
N LEU A 33 11.31 -6.32 47.23
CA LEU A 33 12.00 -5.64 48.31
C LEU A 33 12.21 -4.15 47.97
N ALA A 34 12.72 -3.86 46.77
CA ALA A 34 13.04 -2.51 46.32
C ALA A 34 11.80 -1.61 46.31
N ASN A 35 10.65 -2.11 45.84
CA ASN A 35 9.39 -1.37 45.90
C ASN A 35 8.93 -1.12 47.34
N ARG A 36 8.98 -2.14 48.20
CA ARG A 36 8.52 -2.02 49.59
C ARG A 36 9.32 -1.00 50.40
N PHE A 37 10.60 -0.82 50.08
CA PHE A 37 11.51 0.06 50.80
C PHE A 37 11.92 1.31 49.99
N CYS A 38 11.28 1.55 48.83
CA CYS A 38 11.54 2.69 47.95
C CYS A 38 13.02 2.84 47.52
N CYS A 39 13.66 1.73 47.13
CA CYS A 39 15.04 1.72 46.63
C CYS A 39 15.06 1.86 45.09
N ASP A 40 15.06 3.09 44.58
CA ASP A 40 14.90 3.36 43.14
C ASP A 40 16.01 2.77 42.26
N GLU A 41 17.28 2.86 42.69
CA GLU A 41 18.41 2.31 41.92
C GLU A 41 18.34 0.77 41.82
N LEU A 42 18.01 0.09 42.92
CA LEU A 42 17.83 -1.36 42.94
C LEU A 42 16.61 -1.76 42.10
N LYS A 43 15.51 -1.02 42.20
CA LYS A 43 14.31 -1.24 41.40
C LYS A 43 14.63 -1.13 39.90
N SER A 44 15.30 -0.06 39.49
CA SER A 44 15.66 0.18 38.09
C SER A 44 16.61 -0.89 37.54
N ALA A 45 17.56 -1.35 38.35
CA ALA A 45 18.46 -2.44 37.95
C ALA A 45 17.72 -3.79 37.84
N CYS A 46 16.84 -4.11 38.78
CA CYS A 46 15.99 -5.32 38.71
C CYS A 46 15.07 -5.27 37.48
N ASP A 47 14.42 -4.13 37.23
CA ASP A 47 13.53 -3.90 36.09
C ASP A 47 14.28 -4.11 34.76
N SER A 48 15.44 -3.46 34.60
CA SER A 48 16.28 -3.58 33.40
C SER A 48 16.79 -5.00 33.19
N HIS A 49 17.26 -5.67 34.25
CA HIS A 49 17.78 -7.02 34.15
C HIS A 49 16.70 -8.02 33.75
N LEU A 50 15.52 -7.97 34.39
CA LEU A 50 14.39 -8.83 34.03
C LEU A 50 13.89 -8.55 32.61
N ALA A 51 13.88 -7.29 32.16
CA ALA A 51 13.49 -6.93 30.79
C ALA A 51 14.41 -7.57 29.73
N CYS A 52 15.72 -7.64 29.98
CA CYS A 52 16.68 -8.29 29.07
C CYS A 52 16.48 -9.80 28.93
N LEU A 53 15.78 -10.44 29.86
CA LEU A 53 15.50 -11.87 29.82
C LEU A 53 14.28 -12.22 28.98
N VAL A 54 13.45 -11.24 28.61
CA VAL A 54 12.22 -11.46 27.86
C VAL A 54 12.52 -11.57 26.36
N ASN A 55 12.60 -12.81 25.85
CA ASN A 55 12.90 -13.07 24.45
C ASN A 55 11.76 -13.77 23.69
N ASN A 56 10.90 -14.51 24.39
CA ASN A 56 9.79 -15.25 23.79
C ASN A 56 8.47 -15.06 24.57
N VAL A 57 7.37 -15.51 23.97
CA VAL A 57 6.01 -15.33 24.52
C VAL A 57 5.84 -16.01 25.87
N ASP A 58 6.46 -17.17 26.08
CA ASP A 58 6.35 -17.93 27.32
C ASP A 58 7.00 -17.19 28.49
N GLU A 59 8.21 -16.65 28.29
CA GLU A 59 8.90 -15.79 29.26
C GLU A 59 8.12 -14.51 29.55
N ALA A 60 7.61 -13.86 28.50
CA ALA A 60 6.81 -12.66 28.62
C ALA A 60 5.53 -12.92 29.45
N MET A 61 4.88 -14.07 29.26
CA MET A 61 3.69 -14.49 30.01
C MET A 61 4.00 -14.77 31.48
N LEU A 62 5.14 -15.38 31.78
CA LEU A 62 5.56 -15.66 33.15
C LEU A 62 5.86 -14.38 33.94
N LEU A 63 6.43 -13.37 33.28
CA LEU A 63 6.97 -12.18 33.95
C LEU A 63 6.02 -10.98 33.97
N ILE A 64 5.06 -10.88 33.03
CA ILE A 64 4.24 -9.66 32.91
C ILE A 64 3.39 -9.39 34.16
N GLU A 65 2.80 -10.41 34.79
CA GLU A 65 2.00 -10.21 36.00
C GLU A 65 2.84 -9.65 37.15
N TYR A 66 4.07 -10.14 37.31
CA TYR A 66 5.00 -9.58 38.29
C TYR A 66 5.39 -8.15 37.95
N GLY A 67 5.64 -7.85 36.67
CA GLY A 67 5.93 -6.50 36.23
C GLY A 67 4.79 -5.51 36.50
N LEU A 68 3.54 -5.95 36.28
CA LEU A 68 2.34 -5.16 36.57
C LEU A 68 2.07 -5.03 38.08
N GLU A 69 2.28 -6.07 38.87
CA GLU A 69 2.16 -6.02 40.36
C GLU A 69 3.20 -5.08 40.98
N GLU A 70 4.44 -5.15 40.50
CA GLU A 70 5.58 -4.44 41.07
C GLU A 70 5.89 -3.11 40.35
N ALA A 71 4.98 -2.65 39.51
CA ALA A 71 5.12 -1.39 38.77
C ALA A 71 6.51 -1.24 38.09
N ALA A 72 6.95 -2.29 37.40
CA ALA A 72 8.21 -2.38 36.69
C ALA A 72 8.00 -1.98 35.22
N TYR A 73 8.46 -0.79 34.86
CA TYR A 73 8.14 -0.15 33.60
C TYR A 73 8.80 -0.86 32.40
N LEU A 74 10.10 -1.15 32.49
CA LEU A 74 10.88 -1.73 31.39
C LEU A 74 10.52 -3.20 31.16
N LEU A 75 10.27 -3.96 32.22
CA LEU A 75 9.85 -5.35 32.14
C LEU A 75 8.50 -5.48 31.43
N VAL A 76 7.51 -4.68 31.82
CA VAL A 76 6.21 -4.67 31.14
C VAL A 76 6.37 -4.26 29.68
N ALA A 77 7.18 -3.24 29.39
CA ALA A 77 7.46 -2.82 28.01
C ALA A 77 8.07 -3.96 27.16
N ALA A 78 9.04 -4.70 27.71
CA ALA A 78 9.67 -5.84 27.02
C ALA A 78 8.66 -6.97 26.76
N CYS A 79 7.81 -7.31 27.74
CA CYS A 79 6.74 -8.29 27.55
C CYS A 79 5.75 -7.87 26.45
N LEU A 80 5.31 -6.60 26.48
CA LEU A 80 4.40 -6.06 25.47
C LEU A 80 5.02 -6.11 24.08
N GLN A 81 6.30 -5.75 23.93
CA GLN A 81 7.00 -5.82 22.65
C GLN A 81 6.98 -7.24 22.07
N VAL A 82 7.19 -8.28 22.89
CA VAL A 82 7.11 -9.66 22.44
C VAL A 82 5.70 -10.01 21.99
N PHE A 83 4.65 -9.65 22.74
CA PHE A 83 3.27 -9.92 22.31
C PHE A 83 2.92 -9.22 21.00
N LEU A 84 3.35 -7.96 20.84
CA LEU A 84 3.08 -7.18 19.64
C LEU A 84 3.80 -7.73 18.40
N ARG A 85 5.01 -8.30 18.56
CA ARG A 85 5.76 -8.93 17.47
C ARG A 85 5.09 -10.20 16.92
N GLU A 86 4.36 -10.92 17.77
CA GLU A 86 3.70 -12.20 17.45
C GLU A 86 2.22 -12.04 17.06
N LEU A 87 1.74 -10.81 16.81
CA LEU A 87 0.37 -10.59 16.37
C LEU A 87 0.10 -11.17 14.96
N PRO A 88 -1.12 -11.67 14.68
CA PRO A 88 -2.28 -11.78 15.60
C PRO A 88 -2.24 -13.02 16.52
N SER A 89 -1.25 -13.90 16.38
CA SER A 89 -1.21 -15.20 17.09
C SER A 89 -1.22 -15.04 18.62
N SER A 90 -0.53 -14.04 19.15
CA SER A 90 -0.52 -13.74 20.60
C SER A 90 -1.92 -13.40 21.15
N MET A 91 -2.80 -12.81 20.34
CA MET A 91 -4.17 -12.45 20.72
C MET A 91 -5.13 -13.66 20.76
N HIS A 92 -4.66 -14.85 20.39
CA HIS A 92 -5.41 -16.09 20.61
C HIS A 92 -5.22 -16.65 22.03
N ASN A 93 -4.23 -16.14 22.77
CA ASN A 93 -3.96 -16.57 24.13
C ASN A 93 -4.89 -15.84 25.12
N PRO A 94 -5.67 -16.57 25.94
CA PRO A 94 -6.63 -15.96 26.86
C PRO A 94 -5.99 -15.04 27.91
N ASN A 95 -4.74 -15.29 28.31
CA ASN A 95 -4.03 -14.44 29.26
C ASN A 95 -3.67 -13.08 28.64
N VAL A 96 -3.21 -13.09 27.39
CA VAL A 96 -2.91 -11.87 26.62
C VAL A 96 -4.20 -11.07 26.38
N ILE A 97 -5.29 -11.74 25.99
CA ILE A 97 -6.61 -11.13 25.86
C ILE A 97 -7.02 -10.47 27.18
N LYS A 98 -6.85 -11.15 28.32
CA LYS A 98 -7.22 -10.60 29.64
C LYS A 98 -6.45 -9.29 29.92
N ILE A 99 -5.16 -9.24 29.63
CA ILE A 99 -4.31 -8.07 29.88
C ILE A 99 -4.78 -6.87 29.03
N PHE A 100 -5.03 -7.06 27.73
CA PHE A 100 -5.41 -5.95 26.86
C PHE A 100 -6.89 -5.58 26.94
N CYS A 101 -7.80 -6.55 27.04
CA CYS A 101 -9.23 -6.34 26.86
C CYS A 101 -9.99 -6.06 28.16
N SER A 102 -9.47 -6.50 29.32
CA SER A 102 -10.17 -6.25 30.59
C SER A 102 -9.98 -4.81 31.06
N VAL A 103 -10.99 -4.28 31.77
CA VAL A 103 -10.93 -2.96 32.40
C VAL A 103 -9.76 -2.88 33.37
N GLU A 104 -9.61 -3.91 34.22
CA GLU A 104 -8.52 -4.03 35.20
C GLU A 104 -7.14 -4.08 34.52
N GLY A 105 -6.99 -4.88 33.46
CA GLY A 105 -5.75 -4.97 32.70
C GLY A 105 -5.35 -3.62 32.08
N ARG A 106 -6.31 -2.92 31.46
CA ARG A 106 -6.10 -1.56 30.94
C ARG A 106 -5.69 -0.59 32.05
N GLU A 107 -6.35 -0.60 33.19
CA GLU A 107 -6.01 0.29 34.33
C GLU A 107 -4.61 0.02 34.87
N ARG A 108 -4.21 -1.25 34.99
CA ARG A 108 -2.85 -1.63 35.38
C ARG A 108 -1.82 -1.15 34.35
N LEU A 109 -2.09 -1.29 33.06
CA LEU A 109 -1.23 -0.75 32.00
C LEU A 109 -1.17 0.79 32.02
N ALA A 110 -2.31 1.46 32.25
CA ALA A 110 -2.40 2.91 32.34
C ALA A 110 -1.60 3.45 33.52
N SER A 111 -1.61 2.76 34.67
CA SER A 111 -0.84 3.15 35.86
C SER A 111 0.68 3.18 35.61
N LEU A 112 1.15 2.47 34.59
CA LEU A 112 2.56 2.42 34.16
C LEU A 112 2.83 3.22 32.88
N GLY A 113 1.84 3.92 32.33
CA GLY A 113 1.99 4.68 31.09
C GLY A 113 2.03 3.82 29.81
N HIS A 114 1.64 2.54 29.89
CA HIS A 114 1.63 1.61 28.75
C HIS A 114 0.26 1.49 28.06
N ALA A 115 -0.78 2.14 28.59
CA ALA A 115 -2.08 2.26 27.91
C ALA A 115 -2.14 3.58 27.13
N SER A 116 -2.25 3.50 25.81
CA SER A 116 -2.36 4.67 24.93
C SER A 116 -3.39 4.44 23.83
N PHE A 117 -3.93 5.53 23.28
CA PHE A 117 -4.79 5.48 22.10
C PHE A 117 -4.10 4.74 20.95
N ALA A 118 -2.81 5.01 20.69
CA ALA A 118 -2.06 4.37 19.61
C ALA A 118 -1.95 2.84 19.77
N LEU A 119 -1.71 2.35 20.99
CA LEU A 119 -1.68 0.92 21.27
C LEU A 119 -3.03 0.26 20.96
N TYR A 120 -4.10 0.81 21.53
CA TYR A 120 -5.44 0.24 21.35
C TYR A 120 -5.94 0.38 19.91
N PHE A 121 -5.55 1.44 19.22
CA PHE A 121 -5.87 1.62 17.80
C PHE A 121 -5.23 0.51 16.97
N PHE A 122 -3.93 0.26 17.19
CA PHE A 122 -3.19 -0.81 16.52
C PHE A 122 -3.77 -2.20 16.80
N LEU A 123 -4.06 -2.50 18.08
CA LEU A 123 -4.67 -3.78 18.47
C LEU A 123 -6.07 -3.95 17.86
N SER A 124 -6.90 -2.91 17.88
CA SER A 124 -8.22 -2.94 17.26
C SER A 124 -8.16 -3.13 15.75
N GLN A 125 -7.20 -2.51 15.04
CA GLN A 125 -7.01 -2.76 13.60
C GLN A 125 -6.71 -4.23 13.32
N ILE A 126 -5.77 -4.81 14.07
CA ILE A 126 -5.39 -6.22 13.90
C ILE A 126 -6.56 -7.15 14.22
N ALA A 127 -7.30 -6.88 15.30
CA ALA A 127 -8.46 -7.68 15.68
C ALA A 127 -9.60 -7.57 14.64
N MET A 128 -9.79 -6.40 14.02
CA MET A 128 -10.75 -6.21 12.93
C MET A 128 -10.34 -6.97 11.66
N GLU A 129 -9.04 -7.03 11.34
CA GLU A 129 -8.53 -7.82 10.21
C GLU A 129 -8.65 -9.34 10.46
N ASP A 130 -8.47 -9.78 11.70
CA ASP A 130 -8.51 -11.21 12.09
C ASP A 130 -9.94 -11.73 12.20
N ASP A 131 -10.77 -11.14 13.07
CA ASP A 131 -12.20 -11.42 13.16
C ASP A 131 -12.98 -10.18 13.64
N MET A 132 -13.53 -9.46 12.66
CA MET A 132 -14.34 -8.27 12.88
C MET A 132 -15.59 -8.51 13.75
N LYS A 133 -16.12 -9.74 13.82
CA LYS A 133 -17.34 -10.05 14.60
C LYS A 133 -17.06 -10.55 16.00
N SER A 134 -15.79 -10.76 16.35
CA SER A 134 -15.40 -11.29 17.65
C SER A 134 -15.72 -10.33 18.80
N ASN A 135 -15.95 -10.90 19.99
CA ASN A 135 -16.09 -10.10 21.21
C ASN A 135 -14.78 -9.38 21.58
N THR A 136 -13.63 -9.99 21.28
CA THR A 136 -12.30 -9.40 21.51
C THR A 136 -12.15 -8.07 20.78
N THR A 137 -12.56 -8.01 19.51
CA THR A 137 -12.53 -6.78 18.69
C THR A 137 -13.36 -5.67 19.32
N VAL A 138 -14.56 -6.00 19.81
CA VAL A 138 -15.44 -5.04 20.50
C VAL A 138 -14.78 -4.53 21.79
N MET A 139 -14.27 -5.43 22.63
CA MET A 139 -13.64 -5.04 23.90
C MET A 139 -12.43 -4.13 23.68
N LEU A 140 -11.59 -4.42 22.67
CA LEU A 140 -10.46 -3.56 22.31
C LEU A 140 -10.91 -2.18 21.82
N LEU A 141 -11.96 -2.10 21.00
CA LEU A 141 -12.52 -0.83 20.55
C LEU A 141 -13.16 -0.04 21.70
N GLU A 142 -13.76 -0.69 22.68
CA GLU A 142 -14.20 -0.03 23.91
C GLU A 142 -13.02 0.53 24.70
N ARG A 143 -11.90 -0.21 24.81
CA ARG A 143 -10.67 0.31 25.43
C ARG A 143 -10.11 1.50 24.64
N LEU A 144 -10.18 1.46 23.30
CA LEU A 144 -9.78 2.56 22.42
C LEU A 144 -10.60 3.83 22.70
N VAL A 145 -11.94 3.68 22.80
CA VAL A 145 -12.85 4.78 23.15
C VAL A 145 -12.49 5.38 24.51
N GLU A 146 -12.16 4.55 25.50
CA GLU A 146 -11.75 5.04 26.82
C GLU A 146 -10.40 5.76 26.82
N CYS A 147 -9.52 5.45 25.87
CA CYS A 147 -8.22 6.11 25.70
C CYS A 147 -8.29 7.36 24.83
N ALA A 148 -9.42 7.63 24.18
CA ALA A 148 -9.60 8.77 23.28
C ALA A 148 -9.82 10.07 24.07
N VAL A 149 -8.86 10.97 24.00
CA VAL A 149 -8.88 12.28 24.67
C VAL A 149 -9.30 13.35 23.67
N GLU A 150 -8.62 13.38 22.52
CA GLU A 150 -8.83 14.37 21.47
C GLU A 150 -10.12 14.13 20.71
N ASN A 151 -10.68 15.19 20.10
CA ASN A 151 -11.94 15.07 19.37
C ASN A 151 -11.81 14.14 18.15
N TRP A 152 -10.70 14.20 17.42
CA TRP A 152 -10.47 13.34 16.26
C TRP A 152 -10.28 11.85 16.66
N GLU A 153 -9.70 11.59 17.84
CA GLU A 153 -9.58 10.23 18.40
C GLU A 153 -10.97 9.65 18.69
N LYS A 154 -11.85 10.45 19.30
CA LYS A 154 -13.24 10.05 19.59
C LYS A 154 -14.03 9.79 18.32
N GLN A 155 -13.90 10.67 17.32
CA GLN A 155 -14.50 10.49 16.00
C GLN A 155 -14.16 9.13 15.41
N LEU A 156 -12.88 8.78 15.39
CA LEU A 156 -12.37 7.53 14.83
C LEU A 156 -12.83 6.31 15.64
N ALA A 157 -12.69 6.36 16.97
CA ALA A 157 -13.06 5.26 17.85
C ALA A 157 -14.57 4.94 17.79
N TYR A 158 -15.43 5.97 17.85
CA TYR A 158 -16.88 5.78 17.72
C TYR A 158 -17.27 5.27 16.33
N HIS A 159 -16.63 5.75 15.27
CA HIS A 159 -16.88 5.26 13.92
C HIS A 159 -16.54 3.77 13.78
N GLN A 160 -15.36 3.36 14.23
CA GLN A 160 -14.91 1.96 14.15
C GLN A 160 -15.80 1.02 14.96
N LEU A 161 -16.21 1.43 16.16
CA LEU A 161 -17.16 0.68 16.98
C LEU A 161 -18.52 0.55 16.27
N GLY A 162 -19.02 1.63 15.65
CA GLY A 162 -20.22 1.60 14.82
C GLY A 162 -20.12 0.62 13.65
N VAL A 163 -18.97 0.56 12.97
CA VAL A 163 -18.71 -0.40 11.87
C VAL A 163 -18.78 -1.83 12.36
N VAL A 164 -18.10 -2.15 13.47
CA VAL A 164 -18.11 -3.51 14.05
C VAL A 164 -19.54 -3.92 14.46
N MET A 165 -20.29 -3.03 15.12
CA MET A 165 -21.68 -3.33 15.50
C MET A 165 -22.58 -3.54 14.27
N LEU A 166 -22.37 -2.79 13.18
CA LEU A 166 -23.12 -2.97 11.94
C LEU A 166 -22.90 -4.38 11.36
N GLU A 167 -21.65 -4.84 11.36
CA GLU A 167 -21.23 -6.14 10.84
C GLU A 167 -21.70 -7.31 11.71
N ARG A 168 -21.78 -7.10 13.03
CA ARG A 168 -22.44 -8.01 13.98
C ARG A 168 -23.97 -8.02 13.84
N LYS A 169 -24.54 -7.18 12.97
CA LYS A 169 -25.99 -6.98 12.74
C LYS A 169 -26.71 -6.37 13.95
N GLU A 170 -25.98 -5.73 14.85
CA GLU A 170 -26.50 -5.00 16.01
C GLU A 170 -26.87 -3.57 15.60
N TYR A 171 -27.84 -3.44 14.69
CA TYR A 171 -28.11 -2.18 13.96
C TYR A 171 -28.52 -1.00 14.85
N LYS A 172 -29.10 -1.25 16.03
CA LYS A 172 -29.46 -0.18 16.97
C LYS A 172 -28.22 0.41 17.65
N ASP A 173 -27.29 -0.44 18.06
CA ASP A 173 -26.05 -0.01 18.71
C ASP A 173 -25.08 0.58 17.69
N ALA A 174 -25.00 0.01 16.49
CA ALA A 174 -24.31 0.62 15.35
C ALA A 174 -24.78 2.07 15.10
N GLN A 175 -26.11 2.27 15.04
CA GLN A 175 -26.68 3.59 14.84
C GLN A 175 -26.33 4.56 15.98
N ARG A 176 -26.31 4.10 17.24
CA ARG A 176 -25.92 4.93 18.40
C ARG A 176 -24.47 5.39 18.28
N TRP A 177 -23.55 4.48 17.99
CA TRP A 177 -22.13 4.80 17.85
C TRP A 177 -21.85 5.69 16.63
N PHE A 178 -22.51 5.46 15.50
CA PHE A 178 -22.40 6.35 14.36
C PHE A 178 -22.94 7.76 14.66
N ASN A 179 -24.06 7.88 15.37
CA ASN A 179 -24.55 9.18 15.82
C ASN A 179 -23.56 9.87 16.76
N ALA A 180 -22.98 9.16 17.73
CA ALA A 180 -21.95 9.70 18.62
C ALA A 180 -20.71 10.18 17.84
N ALA A 181 -20.31 9.45 16.79
CA ALA A 181 -19.24 9.88 15.90
C ALA A 181 -19.60 11.16 15.12
N VAL A 182 -20.85 11.29 14.64
CA VAL A 182 -21.34 12.51 13.96
C VAL A 182 -21.36 13.69 14.94
N GLU A 183 -21.84 13.49 16.17
CA GLU A 183 -21.83 14.51 17.23
C GLU A 183 -20.41 14.96 17.59
N ALA A 184 -19.43 14.06 17.51
CA ALA A 184 -18.01 14.37 17.67
C ALA A 184 -17.38 15.07 16.46
N GLY A 185 -18.08 15.18 15.33
CA GLY A 185 -17.64 15.86 14.10
C GLY A 185 -17.35 14.95 12.90
N HIS A 186 -17.52 13.63 13.02
CA HIS A 186 -17.24 12.67 11.93
C HIS A 186 -18.42 12.54 10.96
N LEU A 187 -18.53 13.47 10.02
CA LEU A 187 -19.67 13.56 9.08
C LEU A 187 -19.91 12.26 8.29
N TYR A 188 -18.85 11.56 7.87
CA TYR A 188 -18.93 10.30 7.12
C TYR A 188 -19.72 9.21 7.87
N SER A 189 -19.80 9.27 9.20
CA SER A 189 -20.59 8.33 10.00
C SER A 189 -22.11 8.38 9.70
N LEU A 190 -22.62 9.43 9.06
CA LEU A 190 -24.00 9.46 8.54
C LEU A 190 -24.28 8.33 7.55
N VAL A 191 -23.26 7.87 6.81
CA VAL A 191 -23.36 6.70 5.93
C VAL A 191 -23.65 5.44 6.76
N GLY A 192 -22.96 5.29 7.89
CA GLY A 192 -23.20 4.21 8.84
C GLY A 192 -24.65 4.24 9.36
N VAL A 193 -25.16 5.42 9.74
CA VAL A 193 -26.56 5.62 10.14
C VAL A 193 -27.53 5.21 9.02
N ALA A 194 -27.28 5.63 7.78
CA ALA A 194 -28.10 5.30 6.62
C ALA A 194 -28.10 3.77 6.36
N ARG A 195 -26.94 3.12 6.40
CA ARG A 195 -26.79 1.66 6.27
C ARG A 195 -27.52 0.92 7.38
N SER A 196 -27.39 1.33 8.64
CA SER A 196 -28.12 0.73 9.77
C SER A 196 -29.64 0.87 9.61
N LYS A 197 -30.12 2.03 9.15
CA LYS A 197 -31.56 2.25 8.89
C LYS A 197 -32.07 1.41 7.72
N PHE A 198 -31.29 1.32 6.63
CA PHE A 198 -31.62 0.51 5.48
C PHE A 198 -31.72 -0.98 5.83
N LYS A 199 -30.80 -1.52 6.63
CA LYS A 199 -30.85 -2.90 7.13
C LYS A 199 -32.03 -3.19 8.06
N ARG A 200 -32.71 -2.15 8.55
CA ARG A 200 -33.95 -2.22 9.32
C ARG A 200 -35.19 -1.87 8.47
N ASP A 201 -35.09 -2.01 7.15
CA ASP A 201 -36.12 -1.75 6.14
C ASP A 201 -36.57 -0.29 6.01
N HIS A 202 -35.85 0.68 6.59
CA HIS A 202 -36.17 2.11 6.46
C HIS A 202 -35.49 2.77 5.25
N ARG A 203 -35.75 2.24 4.05
CA ARG A 203 -35.08 2.64 2.80
C ARG A 203 -35.20 4.14 2.48
N TYR A 204 -36.41 4.71 2.54
CA TYR A 204 -36.62 6.14 2.27
C TYR A 204 -35.83 7.04 3.22
N SER A 205 -35.74 6.65 4.49
CA SER A 205 -34.98 7.43 5.48
C SER A 205 -33.47 7.39 5.21
N ALA A 206 -32.94 6.25 4.75
CA ALA A 206 -31.54 6.12 4.37
C ALA A 206 -31.22 6.97 3.14
N TYR A 207 -32.07 6.90 2.10
CA TYR A 207 -31.96 7.74 0.92
C TYR A 207 -31.98 9.24 1.27
N LYS A 208 -32.93 9.67 2.11
CA LYS A 208 -33.05 11.08 2.52
C LYS A 208 -31.79 11.59 3.21
N ILE A 209 -31.15 10.78 4.06
CA ILE A 209 -29.91 11.15 4.77
C ILE A 209 -28.77 11.39 3.78
N ILE A 210 -28.57 10.49 2.81
CA ILE A 210 -27.49 10.68 1.82
C ILE A 210 -27.84 11.83 0.87
N ASN A 211 -29.11 11.99 0.51
CA ASN A 211 -29.52 13.10 -0.34
C ASN A 211 -29.29 14.47 0.31
N SER A 212 -29.57 14.62 1.61
CA SER A 212 -29.21 15.85 2.34
C SER A 212 -27.70 16.04 2.40
N LEU A 213 -26.94 14.95 2.57
CA LEU A 213 -25.48 15.04 2.60
C LEU A 213 -24.91 15.60 1.29
N ILE A 214 -25.45 15.14 0.15
CA ILE A 214 -25.08 15.61 -1.19
C ILE A 214 -25.52 17.06 -1.42
N SER A 215 -26.66 17.51 -0.88
CA SER A 215 -27.10 18.90 -1.04
C SER A 215 -26.34 19.89 -0.17
N ASP A 216 -25.92 19.44 1.02
CA ASP A 216 -25.36 20.33 2.04
C ASP A 216 -23.83 20.48 1.90
N HIS A 217 -23.18 19.59 1.14
CA HIS A 217 -21.73 19.53 0.99
C HIS A 217 -21.33 19.35 -0.48
N THR A 218 -20.04 19.54 -0.77
CA THR A 218 -19.47 19.26 -2.10
C THR A 218 -19.68 17.79 -2.46
N ALA A 219 -20.40 17.53 -3.54
CA ALA A 219 -20.71 16.18 -3.99
C ALA A 219 -19.42 15.42 -4.37
N THR A 220 -19.26 14.22 -3.82
CA THR A 220 -18.15 13.31 -4.12
C THR A 220 -18.69 11.99 -4.66
N GLY A 221 -17.85 11.25 -5.40
CA GLY A 221 -18.29 10.01 -6.05
C GLY A 221 -18.84 8.97 -5.08
N TRP A 222 -18.25 8.86 -3.88
CA TRP A 222 -18.73 7.90 -2.88
C TRP A 222 -20.13 8.24 -2.37
N MET A 223 -20.54 9.52 -2.31
CA MET A 223 -21.89 9.88 -1.84
C MET A 223 -22.96 9.37 -2.81
N HIS A 224 -22.71 9.53 -4.12
CA HIS A 224 -23.59 9.00 -5.16
C HIS A 224 -23.60 7.47 -5.17
N GLN A 225 -22.44 6.84 -5.00
CA GLN A 225 -22.35 5.38 -4.83
C GLN A 225 -23.21 4.90 -3.64
N GLU A 226 -23.12 5.55 -2.49
CA GLU A 226 -23.94 5.18 -1.32
C GLU A 226 -25.43 5.42 -1.57
N ARG A 227 -25.82 6.54 -2.20
CA ARG A 227 -27.22 6.81 -2.53
C ARG A 227 -27.79 5.77 -3.49
N SER A 228 -26.97 5.27 -4.42
CA SER A 228 -27.33 4.21 -5.37
C SER A 228 -27.76 2.90 -4.70
N LEU A 229 -27.32 2.65 -3.46
CA LEU A 229 -27.74 1.49 -2.67
C LEU A 229 -29.20 1.59 -2.22
N TYR A 230 -29.75 2.80 -2.19
CA TYR A 230 -31.08 3.10 -1.66
C TYR A 230 -32.10 3.48 -2.73
N CYS A 231 -31.73 3.58 -4.00
CA CYS A 231 -32.63 3.81 -5.15
C CYS A 231 -32.64 2.61 -6.11
N SER A 232 -33.52 2.63 -7.11
CA SER A 232 -33.74 1.51 -8.05
C SER A 232 -33.92 2.03 -9.48
N GLY A 233 -33.68 1.16 -10.46
CA GLY A 233 -33.90 1.50 -11.87
C GLY A 233 -32.95 2.59 -12.38
N LYS A 234 -33.51 3.54 -13.15
CA LYS A 234 -32.73 4.59 -13.84
C LYS A 234 -31.99 5.53 -12.89
N GLU A 235 -32.59 5.87 -11.75
CA GLU A 235 -31.95 6.73 -10.74
C GLU A 235 -30.66 6.11 -10.21
N LYS A 236 -30.65 4.78 -10.03
CA LYS A 236 -29.48 4.05 -9.59
C LYS A 236 -28.35 4.13 -10.61
N LEU A 237 -28.65 3.93 -11.89
CA LEU A 237 -27.64 4.03 -12.95
C LEU A 237 -27.06 5.44 -13.04
N LEU A 238 -27.91 6.48 -12.95
CA LEU A 238 -27.46 7.87 -12.93
C LEU A 238 -26.52 8.16 -11.75
N ASP A 239 -26.86 7.66 -10.56
CA ASP A 239 -25.98 7.77 -9.38
C ASP A 239 -24.66 7.03 -9.57
N LEU A 240 -24.64 5.89 -10.27
CA LEU A 240 -23.40 5.15 -10.53
C LEU A 240 -22.53 5.80 -11.61
N ASP A 241 -23.14 6.41 -12.62
CA ASP A 241 -22.43 7.15 -13.66
C ASP A 241 -21.77 8.40 -13.05
N THR A 242 -22.54 9.19 -12.28
CA THR A 242 -22.01 10.35 -11.53
C THR A 242 -20.95 9.93 -10.52
N ALA A 243 -21.11 8.80 -9.83
CA ALA A 243 -20.08 8.27 -8.93
C ALA A 243 -18.76 8.00 -9.66
N THR A 244 -18.83 7.37 -10.85
CA THR A 244 -17.66 7.05 -11.67
C THR A 244 -17.00 8.32 -12.25
N GLU A 245 -17.78 9.31 -12.63
CA GLU A 245 -17.29 10.58 -13.18
C GLU A 245 -16.53 11.40 -12.13
N LEU A 246 -17.00 11.38 -10.89
CA LEU A 246 -16.39 12.09 -9.76
C LEU A 246 -15.23 11.31 -9.15
N ASP A 247 -15.35 9.99 -9.02
CA ASP A 247 -14.30 9.10 -8.51
C ASP A 247 -14.28 7.77 -9.29
N PRO A 248 -13.40 7.65 -10.29
CA PRO A 248 -13.29 6.44 -11.10
C PRO A 248 -12.60 5.28 -10.34
N THR A 249 -12.06 5.51 -9.15
CA THR A 249 -11.37 4.47 -8.37
C THR A 249 -12.32 3.56 -7.60
N LEU A 250 -13.61 3.95 -7.53
CA LEU A 250 -14.69 3.21 -6.92
C LEU A 250 -15.00 1.93 -7.69
N THR A 251 -14.91 0.78 -7.03
CA THR A 251 -15.11 -0.53 -7.69
C THR A 251 -16.59 -0.88 -7.87
N PHE A 252 -17.48 -0.39 -7.00
CA PHE A 252 -18.89 -0.79 -7.00
C PHE A 252 -19.65 -0.41 -8.29
N PRO A 253 -19.49 0.80 -8.87
CA PRO A 253 -20.16 1.14 -10.13
C PRO A 253 -19.85 0.18 -11.27
N TYR A 254 -18.57 -0.14 -11.50
CA TYR A 254 -18.15 -1.10 -12.52
C TYR A 254 -18.72 -2.50 -12.25
N LYS A 255 -18.63 -2.97 -11.00
CA LYS A 255 -19.17 -4.27 -10.60
C LYS A 255 -20.68 -4.36 -10.87
N PHE A 256 -21.43 -3.32 -10.48
CA PHE A 256 -22.88 -3.30 -10.68
C PHE A 256 -23.25 -3.28 -12.17
N ARG A 257 -22.61 -2.43 -12.98
CA ARG A 257 -22.86 -2.37 -14.43
C ARG A 257 -22.48 -3.68 -15.12
N ALA A 258 -21.38 -4.31 -14.72
CA ALA A 258 -20.99 -5.62 -15.25
C ALA A 258 -22.06 -6.69 -14.97
N VAL A 259 -22.60 -6.75 -13.76
CA VAL A 259 -23.70 -7.68 -13.42
C VAL A 259 -24.96 -7.36 -14.24
N ALA A 260 -25.34 -6.09 -14.37
CA ALA A 260 -26.49 -5.70 -15.20
C ALA A 260 -26.32 -6.13 -16.67
N LEU A 261 -25.12 -5.99 -17.24
CA LEU A 261 -24.80 -6.46 -18.59
C LEU A 261 -24.87 -7.98 -18.72
N VAL A 262 -24.51 -8.73 -17.67
CA VAL A 262 -24.66 -10.20 -17.63
C VAL A 262 -26.13 -10.61 -17.60
N GLU A 263 -26.98 -9.89 -16.86
CA GLU A 263 -28.43 -10.11 -16.88
C GLU A 263 -29.03 -9.90 -18.29
N GLU A 264 -28.40 -9.06 -19.11
CA GLU A 264 -28.72 -8.85 -20.53
C GLU A 264 -28.01 -9.84 -21.49
N ASN A 265 -27.32 -10.88 -20.97
CA ASN A 265 -26.49 -11.84 -21.72
C ASN A 265 -25.30 -11.22 -22.48
N GLN A 266 -24.85 -10.02 -22.11
CA GLN A 266 -23.73 -9.33 -22.75
C GLN A 266 -22.40 -9.57 -22.02
N PHE A 267 -21.95 -10.84 -21.94
CA PHE A 267 -20.73 -11.23 -21.22
C PHE A 267 -19.47 -10.47 -21.66
N GLY A 268 -19.30 -10.24 -22.98
CA GLY A 268 -18.14 -9.51 -23.50
C GLY A 268 -18.11 -8.04 -23.07
N ALA A 269 -19.28 -7.38 -23.04
CA ALA A 269 -19.40 -6.01 -22.55
C ALA A 269 -19.13 -5.94 -21.04
N ALA A 270 -19.63 -6.93 -20.28
CA ALA A 270 -19.40 -7.00 -18.84
C ALA A 270 -17.91 -7.17 -18.47
N ILE A 271 -17.19 -8.02 -19.20
CA ILE A 271 -15.73 -8.16 -19.06
C ILE A 271 -15.02 -6.86 -19.43
N SER A 272 -15.44 -6.21 -20.51
CA SER A 272 -14.87 -4.91 -20.95
C SER A 272 -15.10 -3.81 -19.91
N GLU A 273 -16.25 -3.82 -19.24
CA GLU A 273 -16.57 -2.90 -18.16
C GLU A 273 -15.64 -3.08 -16.96
N LEU A 274 -15.36 -4.32 -16.53
CA LEU A 274 -14.39 -4.61 -15.47
C LEU A 274 -12.94 -4.32 -15.89
N ASN A 275 -12.62 -4.46 -17.18
CA ASN A 275 -11.29 -4.13 -17.70
C ASN A 275 -10.96 -2.64 -17.57
N LYS A 276 -11.97 -1.75 -17.57
CA LYS A 276 -11.74 -0.31 -17.36
C LYS A 276 -11.04 -0.05 -16.03
N ILE A 277 -11.52 -0.65 -14.93
CA ILE A 277 -10.90 -0.47 -13.60
C ILE A 277 -9.66 -1.34 -13.41
N LEU A 278 -9.68 -2.59 -13.88
CA LEU A 278 -8.53 -3.50 -13.77
C LEU A 278 -7.33 -3.06 -14.61
N GLY A 279 -7.53 -2.16 -15.57
CA GLY A 279 -6.48 -1.52 -16.35
C GLY A 279 -5.55 -0.65 -15.50
N PHE A 280 -6.03 -0.02 -14.43
CA PHE A 280 -5.21 0.86 -13.59
C PHE A 280 -5.19 0.50 -12.10
N LYS A 281 -6.12 -0.35 -11.65
CA LYS A 281 -6.23 -0.78 -10.24
C LYS A 281 -6.52 -2.28 -10.16
N ALA A 282 -5.52 -3.06 -9.76
CA ALA A 282 -5.70 -4.48 -9.46
C ALA A 282 -6.53 -4.63 -8.17
N SER A 283 -7.80 -5.01 -8.31
CA SER A 283 -8.74 -5.16 -7.20
C SER A 283 -9.20 -6.63 -7.10
N PRO A 284 -9.04 -7.30 -5.94
CA PRO A 284 -9.48 -8.67 -5.72
C PRO A 284 -10.97 -8.89 -6.09
N ASP A 285 -11.87 -8.05 -5.58
CA ASP A 285 -13.30 -8.13 -5.91
C ASP A 285 -13.62 -8.07 -7.41
N CYS A 286 -12.88 -7.24 -8.17
CA CYS A 286 -13.10 -7.08 -9.60
C CYS A 286 -12.54 -8.28 -10.38
N LEU A 287 -11.41 -8.85 -9.93
CA LEU A 287 -10.85 -10.09 -10.47
C LEU A 287 -11.79 -11.26 -10.20
N GLU A 288 -12.32 -11.38 -8.99
CA GLU A 288 -13.32 -12.39 -8.63
C GLU A 288 -14.56 -12.27 -9.53
N MET A 289 -15.09 -11.05 -9.71
CA MET A 289 -16.25 -10.82 -10.55
C MET A 289 -15.96 -11.15 -12.02
N ARG A 290 -14.80 -10.77 -12.56
CA ARG A 290 -14.41 -11.08 -13.94
C ARG A 290 -14.20 -12.59 -14.14
N ALA A 291 -13.68 -13.29 -13.13
CA ALA A 291 -13.57 -14.75 -13.13
C ALA A 291 -14.95 -15.41 -13.16
N TRP A 292 -15.89 -14.95 -12.32
CA TRP A 292 -17.26 -15.47 -12.29
C TRP A 292 -17.97 -15.29 -13.64
N ILE A 293 -17.84 -14.12 -14.26
CA ILE A 293 -18.42 -13.84 -15.59
C ILE A 293 -17.75 -14.72 -16.66
N SER A 294 -16.44 -14.90 -16.58
CA SER A 294 -15.69 -15.78 -17.50
C SER A 294 -16.13 -17.24 -17.39
N ILE A 295 -16.39 -17.75 -16.18
CA ILE A 295 -16.98 -19.09 -15.95
C ILE A 295 -18.36 -19.17 -16.62
N GLY A 296 -19.21 -18.16 -16.44
CA GLY A 296 -20.54 -18.11 -17.07
C GLY A 296 -20.49 -18.05 -18.60
N LYS A 297 -19.42 -17.50 -19.17
CA LYS A 297 -19.11 -17.46 -20.61
C LYS A 297 -18.41 -18.74 -21.11
N GLU A 298 -18.13 -19.70 -20.24
CA GLU A 298 -17.32 -20.90 -20.52
C GLU A 298 -15.85 -20.61 -20.90
N ASP A 299 -15.35 -19.42 -20.57
CA ASP A 299 -13.93 -19.04 -20.71
C ASP A 299 -13.16 -19.41 -19.44
N TYR A 300 -12.89 -20.72 -19.27
CA TYR A 300 -12.22 -21.26 -18.09
C TYR A 300 -10.75 -20.80 -17.96
N GLU A 301 -10.09 -20.50 -19.08
CA GLU A 301 -8.71 -19.99 -19.08
C GLU A 301 -8.64 -18.56 -18.56
N GLY A 302 -9.56 -17.69 -18.99
CA GLY A 302 -9.72 -16.34 -18.45
C GLY A 302 -10.05 -16.38 -16.96
N ALA A 303 -10.95 -17.27 -16.55
CA ALA A 303 -11.30 -17.45 -15.15
C ALA A 303 -10.10 -17.89 -14.29
N LEU A 304 -9.34 -18.90 -14.74
CA LEU A 304 -8.14 -19.35 -14.04
C LEU A 304 -7.05 -18.28 -13.97
N LYS A 305 -6.90 -17.47 -15.03
CA LYS A 305 -5.97 -16.32 -15.03
C LYS A 305 -6.32 -15.37 -13.87
N ASP A 306 -7.59 -15.00 -13.74
CA ASP A 306 -8.03 -14.05 -12.74
C ASP A 306 -7.97 -14.61 -11.32
N ILE A 307 -8.39 -15.85 -11.10
CA ILE A 307 -8.35 -16.50 -9.78
C ILE A 307 -6.90 -16.67 -9.29
N ARG A 308 -5.98 -17.09 -10.17
CA ARG A 308 -4.56 -17.22 -9.82
C ARG A 308 -3.93 -15.86 -9.51
N ALA A 309 -4.22 -14.83 -10.30
CA ALA A 309 -3.74 -13.47 -10.01
C ALA A 309 -4.30 -12.97 -8.67
N LEU A 310 -5.57 -13.22 -8.39
CA LEU A 310 -6.21 -12.89 -7.11
C LEU A 310 -5.53 -13.62 -5.93
N LEU A 311 -5.18 -14.89 -6.06
CA LEU A 311 -4.43 -15.64 -5.04
C LEU A 311 -3.02 -15.08 -4.79
N THR A 312 -2.39 -14.44 -5.79
CA THR A 312 -1.12 -13.72 -5.58
C THR A 312 -1.30 -12.47 -4.71
N LEU A 313 -2.45 -11.80 -4.81
CA LEU A 313 -2.81 -10.64 -3.99
C LEU A 313 -3.22 -11.09 -2.59
N GLU A 314 -4.08 -12.09 -2.51
CA GLU A 314 -4.70 -12.62 -1.28
C GLU A 314 -4.70 -14.16 -1.29
N PRO A 315 -3.72 -14.82 -0.65
CA PRO A 315 -3.55 -16.27 -0.72
C PRO A 315 -4.70 -17.06 -0.10
N ASN A 316 -5.34 -16.49 0.93
CA ASN A 316 -6.45 -17.13 1.63
C ASN A 316 -7.81 -16.55 1.20
N PHE A 317 -7.92 -16.10 -0.05
CA PHE A 317 -9.14 -15.45 -0.53
C PHE A 317 -10.30 -16.45 -0.60
N MET A 318 -11.44 -16.02 -0.03
CA MET A 318 -12.67 -16.80 -0.03
C MET A 318 -13.68 -16.22 -1.02
N MET A 319 -13.89 -16.94 -2.10
CA MET A 319 -14.82 -16.56 -3.17
C MET A 319 -16.29 -16.78 -2.77
N PHE A 320 -17.17 -16.06 -3.44
CA PHE A 320 -18.62 -16.19 -3.40
C PHE A 320 -19.23 -16.01 -2.02
N ASN A 321 -18.89 -14.89 -1.37
CA ASN A 321 -19.31 -14.55 -0.01
C ASN A 321 -18.87 -15.59 1.02
N TRP A 322 -17.56 -15.85 1.09
CA TRP A 322 -16.94 -16.72 2.09
C TRP A 322 -17.32 -18.21 1.97
N LYS A 323 -17.67 -18.67 0.76
CA LYS A 323 -18.17 -20.06 0.56
C LYS A 323 -17.12 -21.02 0.02
N ILE A 324 -16.25 -20.57 -0.87
CA ILE A 324 -15.30 -21.45 -1.57
C ILE A 324 -13.92 -20.83 -1.50
N HIS A 325 -12.93 -21.59 -1.04
CA HIS A 325 -11.53 -21.16 -1.11
C HIS A 325 -11.11 -21.05 -2.58
N ALA A 326 -10.45 -19.96 -2.96
CA ALA A 326 -10.06 -19.74 -4.35
C ALA A 326 -9.18 -20.88 -4.92
N ASP A 327 -8.31 -21.49 -4.10
CA ASP A 327 -7.53 -22.68 -4.52
C ASP A 327 -8.42 -23.86 -4.92
N HIS A 328 -9.51 -24.11 -4.21
CA HIS A 328 -10.42 -25.19 -4.55
C HIS A 328 -11.10 -24.92 -5.91
N MET A 329 -11.40 -23.66 -6.21
CA MET A 329 -11.92 -23.28 -7.53
C MET A 329 -10.88 -23.52 -8.64
N VAL A 330 -9.60 -23.24 -8.38
CA VAL A 330 -8.51 -23.57 -9.31
C VAL A 330 -8.47 -25.07 -9.60
N GLU A 331 -8.60 -25.92 -8.57
CA GLU A 331 -8.63 -27.38 -8.74
C GLU A 331 -9.83 -27.86 -9.56
N LEU A 332 -11.01 -27.26 -9.34
CA LEU A 332 -12.23 -27.60 -10.07
C LEU A 332 -12.18 -27.21 -11.55
N LEU A 333 -11.58 -26.05 -11.86
CA LEU A 333 -11.50 -25.54 -13.23
C LEU A 333 -10.31 -26.10 -14.02
N ARG A 334 -9.25 -26.58 -13.34
CA ARG A 334 -8.05 -27.11 -13.97
C ARG A 334 -8.32 -28.19 -15.04
N PRO A 335 -9.23 -29.17 -14.86
CA PRO A 335 -9.52 -30.18 -15.88
C PRO A 335 -10.23 -29.64 -17.13
N LEU A 336 -10.90 -28.49 -17.00
CA LEU A 336 -11.63 -27.83 -18.09
C LEU A 336 -10.73 -26.91 -18.91
N ALA A 337 -9.52 -26.65 -18.42
CA ALA A 337 -8.49 -25.84 -19.05
C ALA A 337 -7.42 -26.73 -19.73
N HIS A 338 -6.67 -26.16 -20.66
CA HIS A 338 -5.55 -26.86 -21.30
C HIS A 338 -4.45 -27.11 -20.26
N GLN A 339 -4.03 -28.37 -20.14
CA GLN A 339 -2.87 -28.72 -19.32
C GLN A 339 -1.60 -28.17 -19.97
N ARG A 340 -0.83 -27.42 -19.20
CA ARG A 340 0.39 -26.74 -19.66
C ARG A 340 1.62 -27.46 -19.14
N SER A 341 2.62 -27.65 -19.99
CA SER A 341 3.94 -28.06 -19.54
C SER A 341 4.67 -26.88 -18.89
N GLN A 342 5.74 -27.16 -18.14
CA GLN A 342 6.58 -26.11 -17.58
C GLN A 342 7.18 -25.21 -18.68
N ALA A 343 7.48 -25.77 -19.85
CA ALA A 343 7.99 -25.01 -21.00
C ALA A 343 6.92 -24.03 -21.55
N ASP A 344 5.66 -24.46 -21.60
CA ASP A 344 4.55 -23.61 -22.05
C ASP A 344 4.34 -22.44 -21.09
N CYS A 345 4.45 -22.66 -19.78
CA CYS A 345 4.37 -21.59 -18.79
C CYS A 345 5.49 -20.56 -18.97
N TRP A 346 6.72 -21.00 -19.23
CA TRP A 346 7.83 -20.07 -19.50
C TRP A 346 7.62 -19.25 -20.78
N MET A 347 7.09 -19.87 -21.84
CA MET A 347 6.76 -19.19 -23.09
C MET A 347 5.66 -18.14 -22.90
N GLN A 348 4.58 -18.50 -22.20
CA GLN A 348 3.50 -17.56 -21.89
C GLN A 348 3.95 -16.42 -21.00
N LEU A 349 4.78 -16.70 -19.99
CA LEU A 349 5.34 -15.65 -19.14
C LEU A 349 6.14 -14.64 -19.96
N PHE A 350 6.91 -15.13 -20.94
CA PHE A 350 7.65 -14.27 -21.87
C PHE A 350 6.72 -13.45 -22.77
N ASP A 351 5.67 -14.06 -23.32
CA ASP A 351 4.70 -13.37 -24.17
C ASP A 351 3.91 -12.30 -23.40
N HIS A 352 3.40 -12.62 -22.22
CA HIS A 352 2.68 -11.66 -21.35
C HIS A 352 3.58 -10.51 -20.93
N TRP A 353 4.86 -10.77 -20.63
CA TRP A 353 5.77 -9.68 -20.30
C TRP A 353 6.06 -8.80 -21.49
N SER A 354 6.25 -9.40 -22.68
CA SER A 354 6.42 -8.68 -23.93
C SER A 354 5.21 -7.79 -24.24
N SER A 355 3.99 -8.23 -23.95
CA SER A 355 2.76 -7.43 -24.13
C SER A 355 2.42 -6.52 -22.96
N VAL A 356 3.23 -6.51 -21.89
CA VAL A 356 3.01 -5.71 -20.67
C VAL A 356 1.70 -6.11 -19.95
N ASP A 357 1.34 -7.40 -19.98
CA ASP A 357 0.21 -8.01 -19.26
C ASP A 357 0.63 -8.48 -17.86
N ASP A 358 0.58 -7.56 -16.90
CA ASP A 358 1.03 -7.84 -15.52
C ASP A 358 0.13 -8.85 -14.79
N ILE A 359 -1.18 -8.79 -15.01
CA ILE A 359 -2.15 -9.74 -14.41
C ILE A 359 -1.93 -11.15 -14.99
N GLY A 360 -1.75 -11.27 -16.32
CA GLY A 360 -1.44 -12.55 -16.96
C GLY A 360 -0.11 -13.13 -16.49
N SER A 361 0.91 -12.28 -16.39
CA SER A 361 2.23 -12.67 -15.87
C SER A 361 2.14 -13.19 -14.43
N LEU A 362 1.35 -12.55 -13.56
CA LEU A 362 1.13 -13.02 -12.18
C LEU A 362 0.44 -14.38 -12.13
N ALA A 363 -0.57 -14.60 -12.97
CA ALA A 363 -1.28 -15.87 -13.02
C ALA A 363 -0.36 -17.03 -13.44
N VAL A 364 0.52 -16.80 -14.42
CA VAL A 364 1.50 -17.79 -14.87
C VAL A 364 2.54 -18.06 -13.78
N VAL A 365 3.06 -17.02 -13.13
CA VAL A 365 4.02 -17.19 -12.01
C VAL A 365 3.39 -17.95 -10.85
N HIS A 366 2.12 -17.69 -10.52
CA HIS A 366 1.38 -18.44 -9.51
C HIS A 366 1.29 -19.93 -9.87
N ASP A 367 0.94 -20.25 -11.12
CA ASP A 367 0.84 -21.64 -11.58
C ASP A 367 2.19 -22.38 -11.52
N MET A 368 3.28 -21.69 -11.89
CA MET A 368 4.63 -22.24 -11.76
C MET A 368 5.02 -22.50 -10.30
N LEU A 369 4.66 -21.58 -9.39
CA LEU A 369 4.89 -21.72 -7.95
C LEU A 369 4.04 -22.82 -7.31
N ALA A 370 2.90 -23.18 -7.89
CA ALA A 370 2.12 -24.33 -7.42
C ALA A 370 2.88 -25.65 -7.65
N ASN A 371 3.69 -25.74 -8.71
CA ASN A 371 4.54 -26.90 -9.01
C ASN A 371 5.87 -26.88 -8.27
N ASP A 372 6.45 -25.70 -8.04
CA ASP A 372 7.68 -25.51 -7.25
C ASP A 372 7.52 -24.38 -6.22
N PRO A 373 6.88 -24.65 -5.06
CA PRO A 373 6.71 -23.66 -4.00
C PRO A 373 8.03 -23.26 -3.34
N GLY A 374 9.15 -23.95 -3.61
CA GLY A 374 10.46 -23.61 -3.07
C GLY A 374 11.18 -22.52 -3.85
N ASN A 375 10.65 -22.11 -5.01
CA ASN A 375 11.38 -21.27 -5.95
C ASN A 375 11.50 -19.81 -5.48
N SER A 376 12.63 -19.47 -4.88
CA SER A 376 12.94 -18.11 -4.41
C SER A 376 12.89 -17.09 -5.56
N LEU A 377 13.38 -17.49 -6.74
CA LEU A 377 13.51 -16.65 -7.92
C LEU A 377 12.15 -16.23 -8.49
N LEU A 378 11.20 -17.16 -8.59
CA LEU A 378 9.85 -16.88 -9.08
C LEU A 378 9.09 -15.97 -8.11
N ARG A 379 9.27 -16.14 -6.80
CA ARG A 379 8.69 -15.22 -5.80
C ARG A 379 9.27 -13.82 -5.91
N PHE A 380 10.58 -13.70 -6.13
CA PHE A 380 11.18 -12.39 -6.40
C PHE A 380 10.60 -11.73 -7.67
N ARG A 381 10.31 -12.49 -8.73
CA ARG A 381 9.63 -11.93 -9.92
C ARG A 381 8.20 -11.51 -9.61
N GLN A 382 7.49 -12.31 -8.82
CA GLN A 382 6.14 -12.01 -8.37
C GLN A 382 6.12 -10.67 -7.60
N SER A 383 7.10 -10.41 -6.73
CA SER A 383 7.18 -9.12 -6.02
C SER A 383 7.35 -7.94 -6.97
N LEU A 384 8.20 -8.06 -8.01
CA LEU A 384 8.39 -7.00 -9.01
C LEU A 384 7.10 -6.72 -9.83
N LEU A 385 6.36 -7.75 -10.20
CA LEU A 385 5.06 -7.60 -10.89
C LEU A 385 4.02 -6.94 -9.99
N LEU A 386 3.99 -7.31 -8.71
CA LEU A 386 3.07 -6.72 -7.72
C LEU A 386 3.40 -5.23 -7.47
N LEU A 387 4.68 -4.84 -7.46
CA LEU A 387 5.06 -3.43 -7.40
C LEU A 387 4.55 -2.64 -8.61
N ARG A 388 4.62 -3.22 -9.83
CA ARG A 388 4.10 -2.59 -11.06
C ARG A 388 2.57 -2.39 -11.03
N LEU A 389 1.84 -3.25 -10.32
CA LEU A 389 0.40 -3.12 -10.10
C LEU A 389 0.04 -2.27 -8.87
N ASN A 390 1.03 -1.63 -8.24
CA ASN A 390 0.86 -0.83 -7.02
C ASN A 390 0.34 -1.64 -5.82
N CYS A 391 0.66 -2.92 -5.74
CA CYS A 391 0.27 -3.84 -4.65
C CYS A 391 1.42 -4.04 -3.65
N GLN A 392 1.84 -2.97 -2.96
CA GLN A 392 3.04 -2.97 -2.09
C GLN A 392 3.03 -4.03 -0.98
N LYS A 393 1.89 -4.23 -0.29
CA LYS A 393 1.76 -5.25 0.79
C LYS A 393 2.01 -6.66 0.25
N ALA A 394 1.39 -7.00 -0.88
CA ALA A 394 1.56 -8.29 -1.53
C ALA A 394 2.99 -8.46 -2.07
N ALA A 395 3.57 -7.41 -2.64
CA ALA A 395 4.95 -7.41 -3.13
C ALA A 395 5.95 -7.71 -2.00
N MET A 396 5.85 -6.99 -0.88
CA MET A 396 6.70 -7.19 0.29
C MET A 396 6.54 -8.59 0.90
N ARG A 397 5.31 -9.13 0.94
CA ARG A 397 5.07 -10.52 1.36
C ARG A 397 5.80 -11.50 0.44
N SER A 398 5.69 -11.34 -0.88
CA SER A 398 6.33 -12.22 -1.84
C SER A 398 7.86 -12.15 -1.76
N LEU A 399 8.42 -10.95 -1.57
CA LEU A 399 9.85 -10.74 -1.39
C LEU A 399 10.39 -11.38 -0.09
N ARG A 400 9.64 -11.28 1.02
CA ARG A 400 9.97 -11.98 2.27
C ARG A 400 9.95 -13.50 2.11
N LEU A 401 8.97 -14.03 1.38
CA LEU A 401 8.92 -15.46 1.07
C LEU A 401 10.10 -15.86 0.16
N ALA A 402 10.49 -15.04 -0.81
CA ALA A 402 11.69 -15.30 -1.64
C ALA A 402 12.95 -15.44 -0.76
N ARG A 403 13.14 -14.53 0.20
CA ARG A 403 14.21 -14.57 1.20
C ARG A 403 14.18 -15.86 2.03
N ASN A 404 13.01 -16.20 2.58
CA ASN A 404 12.85 -17.34 3.49
C ASN A 404 13.05 -18.69 2.78
N HIS A 405 12.61 -18.82 1.53
CA HIS A 405 12.76 -20.04 0.73
C HIS A 405 14.12 -20.14 0.02
N SER A 406 14.93 -19.08 0.04
CA SER A 406 16.26 -19.11 -0.56
C SER A 406 17.19 -20.08 0.19
N LYS A 407 17.71 -21.06 -0.56
CA LYS A 407 18.66 -22.07 -0.09
C LYS A 407 20.10 -21.54 -0.09
N LEU A 408 20.40 -20.56 -0.95
CA LEU A 408 21.73 -20.04 -1.18
C LEU A 408 21.92 -18.73 -0.40
N LYS A 409 23.01 -18.62 0.36
CA LYS A 409 23.28 -17.44 1.18
C LYS A 409 23.35 -16.16 0.33
N HIS A 410 24.02 -16.20 -0.82
CA HIS A 410 24.17 -15.03 -1.69
C HIS A 410 22.84 -14.52 -2.25
N GLU A 411 21.91 -15.41 -2.64
CA GLU A 411 20.55 -15.01 -3.06
C GLU A 411 19.77 -14.37 -1.90
N ARG A 412 19.85 -14.96 -0.70
CA ARG A 412 19.19 -14.41 0.49
C ARG A 412 19.64 -12.97 0.77
N LEU A 413 20.94 -12.70 0.65
CA LEU A 413 21.50 -11.36 0.79
C LEU A 413 20.94 -10.38 -0.25
N VAL A 414 20.74 -10.81 -1.49
CA VAL A 414 20.10 -9.95 -2.51
C VAL A 414 18.66 -9.60 -2.12
N TYR A 415 17.88 -10.58 -1.66
CA TYR A 415 16.50 -10.33 -1.24
C TYR A 415 16.42 -9.47 0.02
N GLU A 416 17.32 -9.67 0.99
CA GLU A 416 17.49 -8.74 2.13
C GLU A 416 17.82 -7.33 1.66
N GLY A 417 18.72 -7.19 0.70
CA GLY A 417 19.08 -5.90 0.12
C GLY A 417 17.90 -5.19 -0.54
N TRP A 418 17.06 -5.90 -1.31
CA TRP A 418 15.82 -5.32 -1.87
C TRP A 418 14.82 -4.89 -0.79
N ILE A 419 14.66 -5.69 0.28
CA ILE A 419 13.78 -5.31 1.40
C ILE A 419 14.29 -4.03 2.08
N LEU A 420 15.60 -3.93 2.32
CA LEU A 420 16.23 -2.76 2.93
C LEU A 420 16.09 -1.54 2.02
N TYR A 421 16.31 -1.72 0.71
CA TYR A 421 16.12 -0.67 -0.29
C TYR A 421 14.69 -0.13 -0.29
N ASP A 422 13.69 -1.01 -0.38
CA ASP A 422 12.26 -0.66 -0.40
C ASP A 422 11.80 -0.03 0.92
N THR A 423 12.52 -0.26 2.02
CA THR A 423 12.23 0.34 3.35
C THR A 423 13.08 1.58 3.66
N GLY A 424 13.87 2.07 2.69
CA GLY A 424 14.66 3.31 2.82
C GLY A 424 16.07 3.14 3.39
N HIS A 425 16.48 1.92 3.76
CA HIS A 425 17.80 1.62 4.32
C HIS A 425 18.83 1.35 3.20
N ARG A 426 19.10 2.36 2.38
CA ARG A 426 19.89 2.24 1.14
C ARG A 426 21.34 1.79 1.36
N GLU A 427 22.03 2.35 2.35
CA GLU A 427 23.44 1.99 2.62
C GLU A 427 23.57 0.52 3.03
N GLU A 428 22.66 0.03 3.87
CA GLU A 428 22.61 -1.38 4.26
C GLU A 428 22.28 -2.27 3.05
N ALA A 429 21.37 -1.83 2.16
CA ALA A 429 21.08 -2.54 0.93
C ALA A 429 22.32 -2.69 0.02
N LEU A 430 23.13 -1.64 -0.11
CA LEU A 430 24.39 -1.68 -0.84
C LEU A 430 25.40 -2.64 -0.21
N ALA A 431 25.55 -2.60 1.11
CA ALA A 431 26.43 -3.52 1.83
C ALA A 431 26.02 -5.00 1.61
N LYS A 432 24.72 -5.28 1.60
CA LYS A 432 24.19 -6.63 1.31
C LYS A 432 24.46 -7.08 -0.12
N ALA A 433 24.32 -6.17 -1.08
CA ALA A 433 24.66 -6.45 -2.48
C ALA A 433 26.16 -6.76 -2.63
N GLU A 434 27.03 -6.00 -1.98
CA GLU A 434 28.48 -6.24 -1.98
C GLU A 434 28.86 -7.56 -1.31
N GLU A 435 28.28 -7.88 -0.15
CA GLU A 435 28.50 -9.17 0.51
C GLU A 435 28.08 -10.32 -0.41
N SER A 436 26.94 -10.19 -1.11
CA SER A 436 26.47 -11.18 -2.07
C SER A 436 27.45 -11.37 -3.23
N ILE A 437 27.90 -10.28 -3.87
CA ILE A 437 28.87 -10.30 -4.99
C ILE A 437 30.19 -10.96 -4.56
N SER A 438 30.65 -10.68 -3.34
CA SER A 438 31.89 -11.27 -2.80
C SER A 438 31.81 -12.78 -2.62
N GLN A 439 30.62 -13.33 -2.37
CA GLN A 439 30.39 -14.77 -2.27
C GLN A 439 30.20 -15.40 -3.65
N GLN A 440 29.32 -14.82 -4.47
CA GLN A 440 29.05 -15.27 -5.83
C GLN A 440 28.58 -14.11 -6.70
N ARG A 441 29.27 -13.93 -7.83
CA ARG A 441 28.85 -12.98 -8.87
C ARG A 441 27.55 -13.47 -9.52
N SER A 442 26.47 -12.72 -9.32
CA SER A 442 25.16 -12.99 -9.92
C SER A 442 24.60 -11.72 -10.58
N PHE A 443 23.72 -11.91 -11.56
CA PHE A 443 23.03 -10.82 -12.22
C PHE A 443 22.30 -9.94 -11.19
N GLU A 444 21.56 -10.55 -10.27
CA GLU A 444 20.68 -9.86 -9.33
C GLU A 444 21.44 -9.02 -8.31
N ALA A 445 22.63 -9.46 -7.88
CA ALA A 445 23.44 -8.71 -6.93
C ALA A 445 24.06 -7.46 -7.59
N PHE A 446 24.61 -7.60 -8.81
CA PHE A 446 25.09 -6.45 -9.58
C PHE A 446 23.96 -5.49 -9.94
N PHE A 447 22.80 -6.02 -10.33
CA PHE A 447 21.64 -5.21 -10.70
C PHE A 447 21.09 -4.43 -9.50
N LEU A 448 20.94 -5.06 -8.31
CA LEU A 448 20.57 -4.37 -7.08
C LEU A 448 21.55 -3.24 -6.73
N LYS A 449 22.86 -3.53 -6.80
CA LYS A 449 23.90 -2.53 -6.49
C LYS A 449 23.83 -1.34 -7.47
N ALA A 450 23.73 -1.62 -8.77
CA ALA A 450 23.60 -0.59 -9.79
C ALA A 450 22.35 0.28 -9.57
N TYR A 451 21.22 -0.37 -9.26
CA TYR A 451 19.95 0.31 -9.03
C TYR A 451 20.01 1.22 -7.80
N ALA A 452 20.53 0.72 -6.69
CA ALA A 452 20.63 1.49 -5.45
C ALA A 452 21.62 2.68 -5.55
N LEU A 453 22.64 2.58 -6.39
CA LEU A 453 23.59 3.68 -6.63
C LEU A 453 23.04 4.75 -7.58
N ALA A 454 22.34 4.34 -8.65
CA ALA A 454 21.74 5.26 -9.61
C ALA A 454 20.79 6.28 -8.94
N ASP A 455 20.10 5.86 -7.88
CA ASP A 455 19.16 6.68 -7.11
C ASP A 455 19.82 7.68 -6.13
N SER A 456 21.15 7.61 -5.92
CA SER A 456 21.84 8.33 -4.83
C SER A 456 22.61 9.58 -5.26
N THR A 457 23.24 9.58 -6.44
CA THR A 457 24.11 10.67 -6.90
C THR A 457 24.28 10.64 -8.42
N LEU A 458 23.93 11.73 -9.11
CA LEU A 458 24.06 11.93 -10.55
C LEU A 458 25.37 12.66 -10.91
N ASP A 459 26.49 12.32 -10.26
CA ASP A 459 27.78 12.81 -10.72
C ASP A 459 28.31 11.95 -11.89
N PRO A 460 29.12 12.51 -12.81
CA PRO A 460 29.64 11.74 -13.95
C PRO A 460 30.46 10.51 -13.53
N LYS A 461 31.12 10.53 -12.35
CA LYS A 461 31.94 9.40 -11.88
C LYS A 461 31.08 8.26 -11.32
N SER A 462 30.01 8.56 -10.59
CA SER A 462 29.05 7.53 -10.16
C SER A 462 28.39 6.87 -11.37
N SER A 463 28.07 7.65 -12.41
CA SER A 463 27.42 7.14 -13.63
C SER A 463 28.29 6.14 -14.39
N ASP A 464 29.59 6.42 -14.53
CA ASP A 464 30.54 5.46 -15.13
C ASP A 464 30.67 4.17 -14.30
N TYR A 465 30.59 4.26 -12.97
CA TYR A 465 30.61 3.08 -12.10
C TYR A 465 29.31 2.26 -12.20
N VAL A 466 28.14 2.90 -12.28
CA VAL A 466 26.85 2.24 -12.51
C VAL A 466 26.83 1.53 -13.86
N ILE A 467 27.39 2.15 -14.92
CA ILE A 467 27.56 1.53 -16.24
C ILE A 467 28.36 0.23 -16.11
N GLN A 468 29.52 0.27 -15.42
CA GLN A 468 30.34 -0.93 -15.20
C GLN A 468 29.56 -2.03 -14.48
N LEU A 469 28.78 -1.69 -13.45
CA LEU A 469 27.97 -2.67 -12.72
C LEU A 469 26.89 -3.31 -13.60
N LEU A 470 26.23 -2.53 -14.45
CA LEU A 470 25.20 -3.04 -15.38
C LEU A 470 25.83 -3.91 -16.48
N GLU A 471 27.00 -3.55 -17.00
CA GLU A 471 27.75 -4.40 -17.93
C GLU A 471 28.18 -5.72 -17.30
N GLU A 472 28.64 -5.67 -16.04
CA GLU A 472 28.96 -6.88 -15.27
C GLU A 472 27.73 -7.75 -15.01
N ALA A 473 26.57 -7.14 -14.72
CA ALA A 473 25.32 -7.87 -14.63
C ALA A 473 24.99 -8.58 -15.96
N LEU A 474 25.14 -7.91 -17.10
CA LEU A 474 24.86 -8.48 -18.43
C LEU A 474 25.80 -9.63 -18.82
N ARG A 475 27.03 -9.66 -18.27
CA ARG A 475 27.99 -10.77 -18.42
C ARG A 475 27.59 -12.01 -17.62
N CYS A 476 26.80 -11.86 -16.56
CA CYS A 476 26.30 -12.99 -15.77
C CYS A 476 25.20 -13.79 -16.52
N PRO A 477 25.06 -15.11 -16.25
CA PRO A 477 23.94 -15.90 -16.74
C PRO A 477 22.61 -15.32 -16.24
N SER A 478 21.70 -15.02 -17.18
CA SER A 478 20.35 -14.54 -16.88
C SER A 478 19.45 -14.74 -18.10
N ASP A 479 18.13 -14.73 -17.89
CA ASP A 479 17.15 -14.77 -18.96
C ASP A 479 17.08 -13.47 -19.77
N ALA A 480 16.48 -13.57 -20.95
CA ALA A 480 16.27 -12.43 -21.85
C ALA A 480 15.51 -11.29 -21.18
N LEU A 481 14.59 -11.64 -20.27
CA LEU A 481 13.74 -10.68 -19.58
C LEU A 481 14.53 -9.65 -18.77
N ARG A 482 15.38 -10.14 -17.87
CA ARG A 482 16.19 -9.32 -16.99
C ARG A 482 17.30 -8.62 -17.73
N LYS A 483 17.87 -9.29 -18.73
CA LYS A 483 18.83 -8.65 -19.65
C LYS A 483 18.19 -7.45 -20.34
N GLY A 484 16.91 -7.54 -20.71
CA GLY A 484 16.13 -6.42 -21.24
C GLY A 484 16.02 -5.26 -20.26
N GLN A 485 15.74 -5.54 -18.98
CA GLN A 485 15.69 -4.51 -17.94
C GLN A 485 17.06 -3.85 -17.69
N ALA A 486 18.14 -4.64 -17.61
CA ALA A 486 19.49 -4.11 -17.46
C ALA A 486 19.92 -3.27 -18.66
N LEU A 487 19.63 -3.70 -19.89
CA LEU A 487 19.89 -2.91 -21.11
C LEU A 487 19.08 -1.61 -21.13
N ASN A 488 17.81 -1.66 -20.71
CA ASN A 488 16.97 -0.45 -20.61
C ASN A 488 17.54 0.55 -19.60
N ASN A 489 17.96 0.07 -18.43
CA ASN A 489 18.57 0.91 -17.40
C ASN A 489 19.94 1.45 -17.85
N LEU A 490 20.75 0.61 -18.49
CA LEU A 490 22.05 1.00 -19.04
C LEU A 490 21.89 2.08 -20.11
N GLY A 491 20.90 1.93 -21.01
CA GLY A 491 20.54 2.96 -21.97
C GLY A 491 20.15 4.27 -21.30
N SER A 492 19.42 4.24 -20.18
CA SER A 492 19.05 5.46 -19.44
C SER A 492 20.27 6.18 -18.88
N VAL A 493 21.20 5.45 -18.24
CA VAL A 493 22.44 6.04 -17.72
C VAL A 493 23.31 6.59 -18.85
N TYR A 494 23.34 5.93 -20.02
CA TYR A 494 24.01 6.49 -21.20
C TYR A 494 23.38 7.78 -21.71
N VAL A 495 22.05 7.90 -21.67
CA VAL A 495 21.37 9.17 -21.99
C VAL A 495 21.77 10.27 -21.01
N ASP A 496 21.80 9.96 -19.71
CA ASP A 496 22.14 10.96 -18.68
C ASP A 496 23.63 11.38 -18.77
N CYS A 497 24.49 10.53 -19.35
CA CYS A 497 25.88 10.83 -19.72
C CYS A 497 26.05 11.46 -21.13
N ASP A 498 24.97 11.82 -21.82
CA ASP A 498 24.96 12.35 -23.21
C ASP A 498 25.59 11.42 -24.27
N LYS A 499 25.70 10.12 -23.97
CA LYS A 499 26.22 9.07 -24.88
C LYS A 499 25.07 8.47 -25.68
N LEU A 500 24.41 9.30 -26.50
CA LEU A 500 23.12 8.98 -27.15
C LEU A 500 23.18 7.80 -28.14
N ASP A 501 24.30 7.58 -28.84
CA ASP A 501 24.44 6.45 -29.76
C ASP A 501 24.50 5.11 -29.01
N LEU A 502 25.31 5.05 -27.94
CA LEU A 502 25.38 3.86 -27.08
C LEU A 502 24.04 3.57 -26.40
N ALA A 503 23.30 4.62 -26.02
CA ALA A 503 21.95 4.48 -25.49
C ALA A 503 20.99 3.86 -26.52
N ALA A 504 21.01 4.35 -27.77
CA ALA A 504 20.19 3.81 -28.86
C ALA A 504 20.49 2.32 -29.12
N ASP A 505 21.77 1.94 -29.10
CA ASP A 505 22.19 0.54 -29.24
C ASP A 505 21.67 -0.33 -28.10
N CYS A 506 21.74 0.15 -26.86
CA CYS A 506 21.21 -0.55 -25.69
C CYS A 506 19.69 -0.78 -25.80
N TYR A 507 18.93 0.24 -26.17
CA TYR A 507 17.48 0.12 -26.35
C TYR A 507 17.11 -0.79 -27.53
N THR A 508 17.85 -0.70 -28.65
CA THR A 508 17.65 -1.58 -29.80
C THR A 508 17.92 -3.04 -29.43
N ASN A 509 19.00 -3.30 -28.70
CA ASN A 509 19.31 -4.63 -28.17
C ASN A 509 18.23 -5.14 -27.20
N ALA A 510 17.69 -4.27 -26.35
CA ALA A 510 16.58 -4.60 -25.45
C ALA A 510 15.30 -4.95 -26.24
N LEU A 511 14.98 -4.21 -27.31
CA LEU A 511 13.85 -4.50 -28.19
C LEU A 511 14.03 -5.80 -28.98
N ASN A 512 15.24 -6.13 -29.41
CA ASN A 512 15.56 -7.39 -30.10
C ASN A 512 15.28 -8.62 -29.21
N ILE A 513 15.39 -8.48 -27.89
CA ILE A 513 15.01 -9.51 -26.90
C ILE A 513 13.58 -9.31 -26.34
N LYS A 514 12.74 -8.55 -27.07
CA LYS A 514 11.33 -8.27 -26.79
C LYS A 514 11.06 -7.52 -25.48
N HIS A 515 11.98 -6.67 -25.02
CA HIS A 515 11.72 -5.76 -23.91
C HIS A 515 10.97 -4.50 -24.39
N THR A 516 9.65 -4.60 -24.52
CA THR A 516 8.80 -3.59 -25.17
C THR A 516 8.91 -2.18 -24.56
N ARG A 517 9.19 -2.04 -23.26
CA ARG A 517 9.37 -0.73 -22.61
C ARG A 517 10.58 0.06 -23.14
N ALA A 518 11.55 -0.59 -23.79
CA ALA A 518 12.69 0.10 -24.38
C ALA A 518 12.32 1.07 -25.52
N HIS A 519 11.11 0.93 -26.12
CA HIS A 519 10.58 1.93 -27.06
C HIS A 519 10.52 3.33 -26.43
N GLN A 520 10.19 3.44 -25.13
CA GLN A 520 10.16 4.72 -24.41
C GLN A 520 11.54 5.36 -24.34
N GLY A 521 12.57 4.57 -24.01
CA GLY A 521 13.95 5.05 -23.94
C GLY A 521 14.49 5.45 -25.31
N LEU A 522 14.19 4.68 -26.36
CA LEU A 522 14.60 5.00 -27.72
C LEU A 522 13.92 6.28 -28.24
N ALA A 523 12.64 6.50 -27.91
CA ALA A 523 11.95 7.75 -28.21
C ALA A 523 12.62 8.96 -27.54
N ARG A 524 13.03 8.82 -26.26
CA ARG A 524 13.81 9.86 -25.55
C ARG A 524 15.11 10.19 -26.29
N VAL A 525 15.83 9.18 -26.77
CA VAL A 525 17.06 9.38 -27.56
C VAL A 525 16.78 10.15 -28.86
N TYR A 526 15.75 9.77 -29.62
CA TYR A 526 15.37 10.51 -30.84
C TYR A 526 14.98 11.96 -30.54
N HIS A 527 14.26 12.20 -29.45
CA HIS A 527 13.90 13.55 -29.03
C HIS A 527 15.12 14.40 -28.70
N LEU A 528 16.09 13.86 -27.94
CA LEU A 528 17.35 14.56 -27.63
C LEU A 528 18.22 14.82 -28.87
N LYS A 529 18.11 13.98 -29.90
CA LYS A 529 18.69 14.21 -31.24
C LYS A 529 17.88 15.19 -32.10
N ASN A 530 16.89 15.85 -31.53
CA ASN A 530 15.97 16.78 -32.21
C ASN A 530 15.12 16.12 -33.32
N GLN A 531 14.89 14.81 -33.23
CA GLN A 531 14.08 14.02 -34.17
C GLN A 531 12.69 13.75 -33.59
N ARG A 532 11.94 14.82 -33.33
CA ARG A 532 10.63 14.76 -32.64
C ARG A 532 9.62 13.80 -33.30
N LYS A 533 9.55 13.79 -34.63
CA LYS A 533 8.68 12.87 -35.37
C LYS A 533 9.07 11.40 -35.15
N ALA A 534 10.36 11.08 -35.19
CA ALA A 534 10.83 9.72 -34.94
C ALA A 534 10.54 9.28 -33.50
N ALA A 535 10.66 10.18 -32.52
CA ALA A 535 10.27 9.91 -31.14
C ALA A 535 8.77 9.58 -31.01
N TYR A 536 7.91 10.37 -31.66
CA TYR A 536 6.47 10.14 -31.69
C TYR A 536 6.08 8.81 -32.37
N ASP A 537 6.68 8.52 -33.52
CA ASP A 537 6.46 7.27 -34.26
C ASP A 537 6.93 6.05 -33.43
N GLU A 538 8.05 6.17 -32.71
CA GLU A 538 8.56 5.10 -31.85
C GLU A 538 7.65 4.83 -30.64
N MET A 539 7.09 5.88 -30.02
CA MET A 539 6.08 5.72 -28.97
C MET A 539 4.78 5.11 -29.49
N THR A 540 4.42 5.36 -30.76
CA THR A 540 3.24 4.73 -31.38
C THR A 540 3.41 3.22 -31.47
N LYS A 541 4.62 2.72 -31.79
CA LYS A 541 4.92 1.28 -31.75
C LYS A 541 4.77 0.67 -30.35
N LEU A 542 5.06 1.43 -29.29
CA LEU A 542 4.84 0.98 -27.92
C LEU A 542 3.34 0.80 -27.64
N ILE A 543 2.52 1.79 -28.04
CA ILE A 543 1.07 1.77 -27.85
C ILE A 543 0.44 0.58 -28.60
N GLU A 544 0.90 0.25 -29.80
CA GLU A 544 0.39 -0.89 -30.57
C GLU A 544 0.66 -2.25 -29.89
N LYS A 545 1.70 -2.35 -29.07
CA LYS A 545 2.14 -3.62 -28.46
C LYS A 545 1.69 -3.81 -27.01
N ALA A 546 1.51 -2.73 -26.26
CA ALA A 546 1.20 -2.83 -24.83
C ALA A 546 -0.32 -2.98 -24.58
N GLN A 547 -0.67 -3.84 -23.63
CA GLN A 547 -2.07 -4.10 -23.25
C GLN A 547 -2.63 -3.00 -22.31
N ASN A 548 -1.75 -2.21 -21.69
CA ASN A 548 -2.09 -1.09 -20.81
C ASN A 548 -1.31 0.17 -21.20
N ASN A 549 -1.94 0.99 -22.05
CA ASN A 549 -1.26 2.04 -22.81
C ASN A 549 -1.27 3.43 -22.17
N ALA A 550 -1.89 3.62 -21.00
CA ALA A 550 -2.05 4.96 -20.42
C ALA A 550 -0.71 5.70 -20.26
N SER A 551 0.31 5.01 -19.71
CA SER A 551 1.67 5.56 -19.59
C SER A 551 2.33 5.83 -20.94
N ALA A 552 1.98 5.08 -21.98
CA ALA A 552 2.56 5.26 -23.31
C ALA A 552 1.95 6.48 -24.02
N TYR A 553 0.64 6.70 -23.91
CA TYR A 553 -0.01 7.93 -24.36
C TYR A 553 0.52 9.16 -23.63
N GLU A 554 0.65 9.08 -22.29
CA GLU A 554 1.27 10.14 -21.49
C GLU A 554 2.65 10.51 -22.02
N LYS A 555 3.53 9.52 -22.20
CA LYS A 555 4.90 9.75 -22.67
C LYS A 555 4.95 10.23 -24.12
N ARG A 556 4.01 9.80 -24.98
CA ARG A 556 3.95 10.26 -26.37
C ARG A 556 3.54 11.73 -26.47
N SER A 557 2.73 12.22 -25.53
CA SER A 557 2.29 13.62 -25.48
C SER A 557 3.47 14.62 -25.41
N GLU A 558 4.60 14.20 -24.84
CA GLU A 558 5.84 14.99 -24.76
C GLU A 558 6.45 15.26 -26.15
N TYR A 559 6.11 14.43 -27.14
CA TYR A 559 6.71 14.46 -28.49
C TYR A 559 5.78 15.00 -29.58
N CYS A 560 4.60 15.50 -29.26
CA CYS A 560 3.66 16.06 -30.25
C CYS A 560 3.24 17.49 -29.92
N ASP A 561 2.58 18.15 -30.88
CA ASP A 561 2.06 19.51 -30.69
C ASP A 561 0.90 19.53 -29.68
N ARG A 562 0.59 20.73 -29.17
CA ARG A 562 -0.35 20.95 -28.07
C ARG A 562 -1.70 20.24 -28.24
N GLU A 563 -2.31 20.27 -29.43
CA GLU A 563 -3.61 19.62 -29.69
C GLU A 563 -3.52 18.08 -29.62
N MET A 564 -2.49 17.50 -30.23
CA MET A 564 -2.25 16.05 -30.16
C MET A 564 -1.91 15.62 -28.74
N ALA A 565 -1.14 16.44 -28.01
CA ALA A 565 -0.79 16.18 -26.62
C ALA A 565 -2.05 16.17 -25.74
N GLN A 566 -2.97 17.13 -25.91
CA GLN A 566 -4.24 17.14 -25.19
C GLN A 566 -5.09 15.89 -25.48
N SER A 567 -5.12 15.43 -26.73
CA SER A 567 -5.82 14.19 -27.12
C SER A 567 -5.21 12.96 -26.45
N ASP A 568 -3.89 12.80 -26.52
CA ASP A 568 -3.15 11.71 -25.89
C ASP A 568 -3.32 11.71 -24.37
N LEU A 569 -3.25 12.88 -23.73
CA LEU A 569 -3.43 13.03 -22.28
C LEU A 569 -4.88 12.76 -21.85
N SER A 570 -5.86 13.14 -22.67
CA SER A 570 -7.26 12.79 -22.43
C SER A 570 -7.46 11.28 -22.47
N LEU A 571 -6.92 10.59 -23.47
CA LEU A 571 -6.94 9.13 -23.54
C LEU A 571 -6.19 8.48 -22.37
N ALA A 572 -5.05 9.05 -21.96
CA ALA A 572 -4.30 8.56 -20.80
C ALA A 572 -5.16 8.58 -19.52
N THR A 573 -5.88 9.66 -19.25
CA THR A 573 -6.77 9.76 -18.07
C THR A 573 -8.01 8.89 -18.16
N GLN A 574 -8.49 8.57 -19.36
CA GLN A 574 -9.60 7.62 -19.55
C GLN A 574 -9.16 6.17 -19.26
N LEU A 575 -7.91 5.82 -19.60
CA LEU A 575 -7.35 4.50 -19.38
C LEU A 575 -6.82 4.31 -17.95
N ASP A 576 -6.19 5.33 -17.39
CA ASP A 576 -5.67 5.37 -16.02
C ASP A 576 -5.88 6.77 -15.41
N PRO A 577 -6.99 6.96 -14.68
CA PRO A 577 -7.30 8.22 -14.00
C PRO A 577 -6.35 8.56 -12.86
N LEU A 578 -5.52 7.62 -12.40
CA LEU A 578 -4.58 7.85 -11.30
C LEU A 578 -3.31 8.56 -11.79
N ARG A 579 -3.09 8.74 -13.09
CA ARG A 579 -1.90 9.45 -13.59
C ARG A 579 -2.08 10.95 -13.38
N THR A 580 -1.18 11.58 -12.62
CA THR A 580 -1.31 12.99 -12.23
C THR A 580 -0.78 13.97 -13.27
N TYR A 581 0.18 13.55 -14.10
CA TYR A 581 0.79 14.42 -15.12
C TYR A 581 -0.22 15.00 -16.14
N PRO A 582 -1.14 14.19 -16.73
CA PRO A 582 -2.15 14.72 -17.65
C PRO A 582 -2.97 15.90 -17.11
N TYR A 583 -3.36 15.80 -15.84
CA TYR A 583 -4.15 16.86 -15.18
C TYR A 583 -3.32 18.10 -14.90
N ARG A 584 -2.06 17.94 -14.44
CA ARG A 584 -1.13 19.07 -14.26
C ARG A 584 -0.89 19.82 -15.57
N TYR A 585 -0.65 19.08 -16.65
CA TYR A 585 -0.43 19.66 -17.97
C TYR A 585 -1.68 20.41 -18.46
N ARG A 586 -2.86 19.79 -18.40
CA ARG A 586 -4.12 20.43 -18.81
C ARG A 586 -4.45 21.66 -17.98
N ALA A 587 -4.25 21.61 -16.66
CA ALA A 587 -4.48 22.74 -15.78
C ALA A 587 -3.50 23.90 -16.04
N ALA A 588 -2.22 23.61 -16.29
CA ALA A 588 -1.24 24.62 -16.69
C ALA A 588 -1.61 25.28 -18.03
N VAL A 589 -2.05 24.49 -19.01
CA VAL A 589 -2.52 25.00 -20.29
C VAL A 589 -3.78 25.89 -20.13
N LEU A 590 -4.70 25.53 -19.23
CA LEU A 590 -5.87 26.36 -18.92
C LEU A 590 -5.47 27.67 -18.22
N MET A 591 -4.47 27.65 -17.35
CA MET A 591 -3.91 28.86 -16.76
C MET A 591 -3.27 29.78 -17.80
N ASP A 592 -2.48 29.24 -18.73
CA ASP A 592 -1.89 29.99 -19.84
C ASP A 592 -2.97 30.62 -20.75
N ASP A 593 -4.12 29.96 -20.88
CA ASP A 593 -5.28 30.46 -21.62
C ASP A 593 -6.17 31.42 -20.79
N HIS A 594 -5.76 31.82 -19.58
CA HIS A 594 -6.51 32.67 -18.63
C HIS A 594 -7.84 32.08 -18.16
N LYS A 595 -7.97 30.76 -18.15
CA LYS A 595 -9.15 30.01 -17.65
C LYS A 595 -8.89 29.48 -16.24
N GLU A 596 -8.65 30.40 -15.31
CA GLU A 596 -8.16 30.09 -13.96
C GLU A 596 -9.08 29.14 -13.18
N HIS A 597 -10.39 29.40 -13.18
CA HIS A 597 -11.36 28.54 -12.52
C HIS A 597 -11.42 27.13 -13.12
N GLU A 598 -11.37 26.99 -14.46
CA GLU A 598 -11.34 25.68 -15.11
C GLU A 598 -10.06 24.90 -14.73
N ALA A 599 -8.93 25.59 -14.58
CA ALA A 599 -7.67 24.98 -14.14
C ALA A 599 -7.75 24.46 -12.69
N ILE A 600 -8.33 25.25 -11.79
CA ILE A 600 -8.58 24.85 -10.40
C ILE A 600 -9.54 23.65 -10.34
N ASP A 601 -10.60 23.64 -11.15
CA ASP A 601 -11.56 22.53 -11.22
C ASP A 601 -10.91 21.24 -11.72
N GLU A 602 -10.05 21.33 -12.75
CA GLU A 602 -9.31 20.19 -13.30
C GLU A 602 -8.43 19.52 -12.23
N LEU A 603 -7.70 20.30 -11.42
CA LEU A 603 -6.90 19.78 -10.31
C LEU A 603 -7.77 19.27 -9.17
N SER A 604 -8.83 20.00 -8.84
CA SER A 604 -9.73 19.66 -7.72
C SER A 604 -10.45 18.35 -7.94
N LYS A 605 -10.83 18.04 -9.19
CA LYS A 605 -11.43 16.77 -9.56
C LYS A 605 -10.54 15.59 -9.15
N VAL A 606 -9.25 15.65 -9.49
CA VAL A 606 -8.31 14.55 -9.22
C VAL A 606 -7.95 14.45 -7.76
N ILE A 607 -7.67 15.60 -7.12
CA ILE A 607 -7.33 15.66 -5.70
C ILE A 607 -8.43 15.01 -4.84
N SER A 608 -9.69 15.06 -5.29
CA SER A 608 -10.83 14.45 -4.58
C SER A 608 -10.73 12.93 -4.42
N PHE A 609 -10.09 12.22 -5.34
CA PHE A 609 -9.93 10.75 -5.30
C PHE A 609 -8.46 10.28 -5.27
N LYS A 610 -7.51 11.16 -5.61
CA LYS A 610 -6.07 10.93 -5.53
C LYS A 610 -5.35 12.21 -5.09
N PRO A 611 -5.26 12.47 -3.77
CA PRO A 611 -4.40 13.53 -3.28
C PRO A 611 -2.94 13.16 -3.58
N ASP A 612 -2.21 14.11 -4.15
CA ASP A 612 -0.81 13.97 -4.54
C ASP A 612 -0.09 15.28 -4.26
N LEU A 613 1.15 15.19 -3.80
CA LEU A 613 1.94 16.35 -3.42
C LEU A 613 2.07 17.37 -4.57
N GLN A 614 2.31 16.90 -5.79
CA GLN A 614 2.53 17.78 -6.94
C GLN A 614 1.23 18.46 -7.38
N LEU A 615 0.08 17.77 -7.26
CA LEU A 615 -1.23 18.36 -7.55
C LEU A 615 -1.61 19.44 -6.54
N LEU A 616 -1.41 19.17 -5.25
CA LEU A 616 -1.69 20.11 -4.16
C LEU A 616 -0.78 21.34 -4.25
N HIS A 617 0.53 21.13 -4.46
CA HIS A 617 1.48 22.22 -4.65
C HIS A 617 1.10 23.11 -5.86
N LEU A 618 0.77 22.49 -7.01
CA LEU A 618 0.40 23.24 -8.21
C LEU A 618 -0.89 24.05 -8.00
N ARG A 619 -1.91 23.45 -7.35
CA ARG A 619 -3.15 24.17 -7.05
C ARG A 619 -2.94 25.29 -6.04
N ALA A 620 -2.05 25.11 -5.06
CA ALA A 620 -1.65 26.17 -4.14
C ALA A 620 -0.98 27.33 -4.88
N ALA A 621 -0.07 27.05 -5.82
CA ALA A 621 0.60 28.07 -6.63
C ALA A 621 -0.39 28.84 -7.50
N PHE A 622 -1.40 28.15 -8.03
CA PHE A 622 -2.50 28.76 -8.77
C PHE A 622 -3.33 29.70 -7.89
N TYR A 623 -3.74 29.26 -6.69
CA TYR A 623 -4.43 30.14 -5.74
C TYR A 623 -3.60 31.35 -5.32
N ASP A 624 -2.29 31.19 -5.09
CA ASP A 624 -1.38 32.31 -4.78
C ASP A 624 -1.33 33.32 -5.93
N SER A 625 -1.26 32.85 -7.19
CA SER A 625 -1.28 33.71 -8.37
C SER A 625 -2.60 34.48 -8.56
N MET A 626 -3.71 33.90 -8.10
CA MET A 626 -5.04 34.52 -8.09
C MET A 626 -5.27 35.45 -6.89
N GLY A 627 -4.32 35.53 -5.95
CA GLY A 627 -4.44 36.31 -4.71
C GLY A 627 -5.25 35.61 -3.60
N GLU A 628 -5.62 34.34 -3.77
CA GLU A 628 -6.34 33.54 -2.79
C GLU A 628 -5.40 32.88 -1.76
N GLY A 629 -4.68 33.69 -0.99
CA GLY A 629 -3.66 33.20 -0.04
C GLY A 629 -4.17 32.16 0.97
N ALA A 630 -5.42 32.28 1.45
CA ALA A 630 -6.00 31.31 2.39
C ALA A 630 -6.17 29.91 1.78
N SER A 631 -6.60 29.83 0.52
CA SER A 631 -6.73 28.57 -0.22
C SER A 631 -5.35 27.97 -0.52
N ALA A 632 -4.38 28.82 -0.89
CA ALA A 632 -3.00 28.42 -1.12
C ALA A 632 -2.34 27.82 0.13
N VAL A 633 -2.49 28.48 1.29
CA VAL A 633 -1.99 27.99 2.59
C VAL A 633 -2.58 26.63 2.92
N LYS A 634 -3.89 26.44 2.73
CA LYS A 634 -4.57 25.17 3.00
C LYS A 634 -4.02 24.01 2.16
N ASP A 635 -3.81 24.24 0.86
CA ASP A 635 -3.25 23.22 -0.02
C ASP A 635 -1.76 22.96 0.27
N CYS A 636 -0.99 23.99 0.66
CA CYS A 636 0.38 23.82 1.13
C CYS A 636 0.44 22.97 2.39
N GLU A 637 -0.43 23.21 3.37
CA GLU A 637 -0.51 22.39 4.58
C GLU A 637 -0.83 20.93 4.23
N ALA A 638 -1.78 20.71 3.31
CA ALA A 638 -2.12 19.36 2.85
C ALA A 638 -0.94 18.67 2.15
N ALA A 639 -0.17 19.39 1.32
CA ALA A 639 1.02 18.87 0.67
C ALA A 639 2.15 18.57 1.68
N LEU A 640 2.36 19.43 2.68
CA LEU A 640 3.36 19.25 3.74
C LEU A 640 2.99 18.13 4.72
N CYS A 641 1.70 17.76 4.81
CA CYS A 641 1.29 16.54 5.50
C CYS A 641 1.78 15.27 4.79
N ILE A 642 1.95 15.32 3.45
CA ILE A 642 2.46 14.20 2.65
C ILE A 642 3.99 14.15 2.72
N ASP A 643 4.66 15.29 2.51
CA ASP A 643 6.10 15.43 2.66
C ASP A 643 6.44 16.73 3.42
N PRO A 644 6.75 16.64 4.71
CA PRO A 644 7.12 17.80 5.52
C PRO A 644 8.38 18.52 5.05
N GLY A 645 9.24 17.86 4.27
CA GLY A 645 10.53 18.37 3.81
C GLY A 645 10.53 19.02 2.43
N HIS A 646 9.37 19.12 1.76
CA HIS A 646 9.29 19.62 0.39
C HIS A 646 9.57 21.14 0.32
N ALA A 647 10.80 21.50 -0.10
CA ALA A 647 11.31 22.87 -0.11
C ALA A 647 10.40 23.87 -0.84
N ASP A 648 10.00 23.56 -2.09
CA ASP A 648 9.19 24.48 -2.90
C ASP A 648 7.82 24.76 -2.26
N THR A 649 7.24 23.77 -1.57
CA THR A 649 5.96 23.97 -0.86
C THR A 649 6.15 24.78 0.42
N LEU A 650 7.25 24.59 1.15
CA LEU A 650 7.57 25.41 2.33
C LEU A 650 7.75 26.87 1.94
N ASP A 651 8.48 27.15 0.86
CA ASP A 651 8.69 28.51 0.37
C ASP A 651 7.36 29.16 -0.03
N LEU A 652 6.51 28.43 -0.77
CA LEU A 652 5.18 28.89 -1.14
C LEU A 652 4.28 29.12 0.09
N TYR A 653 4.34 28.23 1.07
CA TYR A 653 3.59 28.35 2.32
C TYR A 653 3.98 29.61 3.09
N HIS A 654 5.27 29.90 3.21
CA HIS A 654 5.76 31.10 3.87
C HIS A 654 5.35 32.35 3.11
N LYS A 655 5.50 32.37 1.78
CA LYS A 655 5.07 33.46 0.91
C LYS A 655 3.57 33.75 1.04
N ALA A 656 2.72 32.72 0.99
CA ALA A 656 1.26 32.87 1.05
C ALA A 656 0.75 33.32 2.44
N ARG A 657 1.55 33.14 3.50
CA ARG A 657 1.23 33.63 4.87
C ARG A 657 1.68 35.06 5.11
N GLU A 658 2.64 35.57 4.37
CA GLU A 658 3.04 36.98 4.45
C GLU A 658 1.94 37.84 3.82
N PRO A 659 1.30 38.76 4.57
CA PRO A 659 0.27 39.59 3.99
C PRO A 659 0.87 40.47 2.89
N ASN A 660 0.33 40.36 1.67
CA ASN A 660 0.62 41.27 0.57
C ASN A 660 0.49 42.73 1.07
N ALA A 661 1.61 43.43 1.22
CA ALA A 661 1.67 44.82 1.66
C ALA A 661 1.15 45.82 0.60
N THR A 662 0.32 45.38 -0.35
CA THR A 662 -0.08 46.15 -1.53
C THR A 662 -1.55 46.59 -1.55
N ASP A 663 -2.38 46.21 -0.57
CA ASP A 663 -3.76 46.72 -0.45
C ASP A 663 -3.89 48.03 0.36
N GLN A 664 -2.79 48.75 0.54
CA GLN A 664 -2.81 50.15 0.99
C GLN A 664 -2.27 51.04 -0.11
N LYS A 665 -3.13 51.48 -1.04
CA LYS A 665 -3.00 52.76 -1.74
C LYS A 665 -4.29 53.24 -2.37
#